data_AF-A0A964AA23-F1
#
_entry.id   AF-A0A964AA23-F1
#
_cell.length_a   1.000
_cell.length_b   1.000
_cell.length_c   1.000
_cell.angle_alpha   90.00
_cell.angle_beta   90.00
_cell.angle_gamma   90.00
#
_symmetry.space_group_name_H-M   'P 1'
#
loop_
_entity.id
_entity.type
_entity.pdbx_description
1 polymer ?
#
loop_
_entity_poly.entity_id
_entity_poly.type
_entity_poly.pdbx_seq_one_letter_code
_entity_poly.pdbx_strand_id
1 'polypeptide(L)'
;MRPWTLTALLCASVALALAGGCDGGSESVADADASADAETTLDTTPGLDADAVTVPDADLPPDADPDVAKDTPPAPDADADAVADTDPDAVSDGDAAADVDAGPDTTPPTPCPTETDCDDGLACTIDGCTMPGAVCTWTLQAGTCLINGTCRAQGEADPNNPCRVCDTASPYAWTSRPDGSACDDGNACTKLEVCAEGVCKGEAMPCSDGEGCTIDTCTPGVGCSSKPVAEGEPCQDGDACTLGETCSFGECVGVALDCDDHNPCTDDTCDALAGCVSVPNTAPCEDGDLCTTGDVCAEGSCVTGQTETCDDGSACTFDLCDEDVGCVHLPSESPCCVGTTSICEDGDPCTEDLCDPGTGGCTSQPSAAKCNDDDACTTGDTCTEGSCVGDPLDCDDHNPCTTDGCNKVQGCFHQTIDGEPCDDGIACTTDDVCAVGTCVGDDSACVCVPTFSDDAVKLNFIALGDGGKPGEGLDLDGDATTCAPLSQPCSGGINNSLGALAGFANAPLADAVTGGDVMLLLEVREKTASTILLAAYQGELDASNPGCDYQTQTCAYRASSLTIDPKTCAPLVTLPGTINGTQVVAGGKNSVFPFNLPLGGASLEITLYNVRFEGTATFVDGNLTALEGVLGGAAPKAALSAAVDQLPPDSLPAGIPLALIKSFIEELDTDIDADDDGIKESASLGLRVKAIDATITGPE
;
A
#
# COMPACT_ATOMS: atom_id res chain seq x y z
N MET A 1 -65.71 9.84 11.14
CA MET A 1 -67.09 9.37 11.43
C MET A 1 -67.20 7.92 10.97
N ARG A 2 -67.71 7.05 11.86
CA ARG A 2 -67.91 5.59 11.74
C ARG A 2 -66.67 4.68 11.83
N PRO A 3 -66.63 3.81 12.85
CA PRO A 3 -66.23 2.41 12.73
C PRO A 3 -67.48 1.51 12.68
N TRP A 4 -67.32 0.21 12.38
CA TRP A 4 -68.12 -0.98 12.77
C TRP A 4 -67.42 -2.19 12.11
N THR A 5 -66.62 -2.98 12.82
CA THR A 5 -66.97 -4.22 13.56
C THR A 5 -67.87 -5.21 12.80
N LEU A 6 -67.39 -6.44 12.65
CA LEU A 6 -68.22 -7.63 12.42
C LEU A 6 -67.85 -8.71 13.43
N THR A 7 -68.90 -9.25 14.06
CA THR A 7 -68.88 -10.23 15.14
C THR A 7 -69.57 -11.50 14.65
N ALA A 8 -68.88 -12.63 14.84
CA ALA A 8 -69.36 -13.95 15.30
C ALA A 8 -70.40 -14.81 14.54
N LEU A 9 -70.25 -16.11 14.84
CA LEU A 9 -71.20 -17.23 14.98
C LEU A 9 -71.00 -18.38 13.97
N LEU A 10 -71.19 -19.67 14.29
CA LEU A 10 -71.15 -20.51 15.50
C LEU A 10 -71.60 -21.92 15.07
N CYS A 11 -71.16 -22.94 15.83
CA CYS A 11 -71.87 -24.19 16.15
C CYS A 11 -72.05 -25.31 15.10
N ALA A 12 -71.52 -26.50 15.40
CA ALA A 12 -72.21 -27.61 16.13
C ALA A 12 -71.52 -28.97 15.83
N SER A 13 -71.48 -30.05 16.61
CA SER A 13 -71.78 -30.42 18.01
C SER A 13 -71.70 -31.97 18.10
N VAL A 14 -71.12 -32.51 19.19
CA VAL A 14 -71.53 -33.74 19.93
C VAL A 14 -71.01 -35.15 19.54
N ALA A 15 -70.01 -35.60 20.33
CA ALA A 15 -69.92 -36.75 21.28
C ALA A 15 -70.28 -38.22 20.94
N LEU A 16 -69.35 -39.16 21.26
CA LEU A 16 -69.51 -40.40 22.08
C LEU A 16 -68.13 -41.10 22.27
N ALA A 17 -67.46 -41.10 23.44
CA ALA A 17 -67.42 -42.14 24.51
C ALA A 17 -67.10 -43.58 24.01
N LEU A 18 -66.21 -44.44 24.56
CA LEU A 18 -65.51 -44.57 25.86
C LEU A 18 -64.47 -45.73 25.80
N ALA A 19 -63.50 -45.69 26.72
CA ALA A 19 -62.81 -46.80 27.43
C ALA A 19 -61.45 -47.37 26.94
N GLY A 20 -60.49 -47.43 27.88
CA GLY A 20 -59.50 -48.51 28.01
C GLY A 20 -58.08 -48.05 28.31
N GLY A 21 -57.61 -48.20 29.55
CA GLY A 21 -56.27 -47.76 29.97
C GLY A 21 -55.16 -48.82 29.93
N CYS A 22 -54.02 -48.40 30.48
CA CYS A 22 -52.85 -49.16 30.97
C CYS A 22 -51.80 -49.66 29.96
N ASP A 23 -50.68 -48.93 29.92
CA ASP A 23 -49.36 -49.28 30.45
C ASP A 23 -48.71 -50.63 30.05
N GLY A 24 -47.44 -50.55 29.62
CA GLY A 24 -46.50 -51.67 29.61
C GLY A 24 -45.68 -51.89 28.35
N GLY A 25 -44.44 -51.36 28.36
CA GLY A 25 -43.23 -52.19 28.25
C GLY A 25 -42.84 -52.90 26.94
N SER A 26 -41.66 -52.50 26.45
CA SER A 26 -40.52 -53.34 26.04
C SER A 26 -40.57 -54.20 24.76
N GLU A 27 -39.56 -53.90 23.92
CA GLU A 27 -38.69 -54.78 23.13
C GLU A 27 -39.18 -55.37 21.79
N SER A 28 -38.43 -55.00 20.73
CA SER A 28 -37.92 -55.77 19.57
C SER A 28 -38.83 -56.82 18.91
N VAL A 29 -38.96 -56.99 17.59
CA VAL A 29 -37.92 -57.21 16.56
C VAL A 29 -38.60 -57.22 15.18
N ALA A 30 -37.88 -56.77 14.16
CA ALA A 30 -37.79 -57.27 12.77
C ALA A 30 -39.03 -57.64 11.91
N ASP A 31 -38.93 -57.13 10.67
CA ASP A 31 -39.22 -57.74 9.37
C ASP A 31 -40.58 -57.56 8.64
N ALA A 32 -40.39 -57.12 7.39
CA ALA A 32 -41.07 -57.51 6.14
C ALA A 32 -42.42 -56.89 5.73
N ASP A 33 -42.31 -55.99 4.75
CA ASP A 33 -42.74 -56.14 3.34
C ASP A 33 -44.24 -56.17 2.94
N ALA A 34 -44.49 -55.51 1.80
CA ALA A 34 -45.66 -55.57 0.90
C ALA A 34 -47.01 -55.03 1.43
N SER A 35 -47.94 -54.48 0.65
CA SER A 35 -48.11 -54.05 -0.75
C SER A 35 -49.62 -53.79 -0.90
N ALA A 36 -50.00 -52.87 -1.80
CA ALA A 36 -51.32 -52.79 -2.47
C ALA A 36 -52.54 -52.33 -1.62
N ASP A 37 -53.51 -51.56 -2.13
CA ASP A 37 -53.79 -51.09 -3.49
C ASP A 37 -54.90 -50.00 -3.43
N ALA A 38 -54.79 -49.05 -4.36
CA ALA A 38 -55.87 -48.45 -5.17
C ALA A 38 -56.94 -47.55 -4.48
N GLU A 39 -57.45 -46.46 -5.07
CA GLU A 39 -57.81 -46.22 -6.47
C GLU A 39 -57.98 -44.71 -6.77
N THR A 40 -57.42 -44.26 -7.90
CA THR A 40 -58.02 -43.44 -9.00
C THR A 40 -58.67 -42.07 -8.73
N THR A 41 -58.64 -41.03 -9.60
CA THR A 41 -58.05 -40.73 -10.93
C THR A 41 -58.40 -39.27 -11.31
N LEU A 42 -57.65 -38.76 -12.30
CA LEU A 42 -57.90 -37.72 -13.33
C LEU A 42 -57.03 -36.45 -13.19
N ASP A 43 -55.88 -36.33 -13.89
CA ASP A 43 -55.60 -36.24 -15.36
C ASP A 43 -55.84 -34.80 -15.88
N THR A 44 -54.88 -34.07 -16.48
CA THR A 44 -54.30 -34.30 -17.82
C THR A 44 -52.85 -33.81 -18.05
N THR A 45 -51.95 -34.78 -18.29
CA THR A 45 -50.85 -34.96 -19.30
C THR A 45 -49.85 -33.88 -19.79
N PRO A 46 -48.56 -34.28 -19.95
CA PRO A 46 -47.59 -33.88 -20.99
C PRO A 46 -47.04 -35.07 -21.85
N GLY A 47 -46.31 -34.79 -22.95
CA GLY A 47 -45.49 -35.74 -23.78
C GLY A 47 -45.83 -35.70 -25.30
N LEU A 48 -45.00 -36.02 -26.32
CA LEU A 48 -43.69 -36.68 -26.56
C LEU A 48 -43.18 -36.28 -28.00
N ASP A 49 -41.95 -36.53 -28.48
CA ASP A 49 -41.37 -37.80 -29.07
C ASP A 49 -40.00 -37.44 -29.74
N ALA A 50 -38.98 -38.28 -30.04
CA ALA A 50 -38.64 -39.71 -29.82
C ALA A 50 -37.23 -40.06 -30.39
N ASP A 51 -36.62 -41.15 -29.85
CA ASP A 51 -35.74 -42.22 -30.45
C ASP A 51 -34.31 -41.93 -31.02
N ALA A 52 -33.25 -42.75 -30.89
CA ALA A 52 -33.07 -44.18 -30.55
C ALA A 52 -31.58 -44.64 -30.31
N VAL A 53 -31.36 -45.51 -29.30
CA VAL A 53 -30.65 -46.83 -29.23
C VAL A 53 -29.16 -47.05 -29.69
N THR A 54 -28.24 -47.44 -28.77
CA THR A 54 -27.48 -48.74 -28.63
C THR A 54 -26.14 -48.63 -27.84
N VAL A 55 -25.91 -49.57 -26.92
CA VAL A 55 -24.67 -49.96 -26.17
C VAL A 55 -24.25 -51.40 -26.68
N PRO A 56 -23.16 -52.14 -26.28
CA PRO A 56 -22.25 -52.08 -25.08
C PRO A 56 -20.75 -52.59 -25.24
N ASP A 57 -19.99 -52.63 -24.12
CA ASP A 57 -18.92 -53.57 -23.64
C ASP A 57 -17.65 -53.89 -24.48
N ALA A 58 -16.43 -54.25 -23.98
CA ALA A 58 -15.74 -54.38 -22.68
C ALA A 58 -14.25 -54.82 -22.94
N ASP A 59 -13.42 -54.88 -21.88
CA ASP A 59 -12.18 -55.68 -21.65
C ASP A 59 -10.80 -54.98 -21.43
N LEU A 60 -10.10 -55.46 -20.38
CA LEU A 60 -8.93 -54.95 -19.63
C LEU A 60 -7.53 -55.47 -20.14
N PRO A 61 -6.39 -55.46 -19.36
CA PRO A 61 -5.11 -54.71 -19.51
C PRO A 61 -3.87 -55.68 -19.69
N PRO A 62 -2.62 -55.52 -19.17
CA PRO A 62 -1.65 -54.41 -18.87
C PRO A 62 -0.23 -54.64 -19.53
N ASP A 63 0.82 -53.89 -19.11
CA ASP A 63 2.27 -54.27 -18.96
C ASP A 63 3.38 -53.37 -19.58
N ALA A 64 4.59 -53.48 -19.00
CA ALA A 64 5.71 -52.53 -18.84
C ALA A 64 6.84 -52.49 -19.92
N ASP A 65 7.63 -51.38 -19.88
CA ASP A 65 9.07 -51.02 -20.18
C ASP A 65 10.03 -51.99 -20.96
N PRO A 66 11.21 -51.62 -21.55
CA PRO A 66 11.88 -50.34 -21.99
C PRO A 66 12.42 -50.34 -23.46
N ASP A 67 12.98 -49.22 -23.96
CA ASP A 67 14.33 -49.15 -24.62
C ASP A 67 14.72 -47.79 -25.26
N VAL A 68 16.04 -47.52 -25.27
CA VAL A 68 16.77 -46.30 -25.67
C VAL A 68 17.36 -46.38 -27.10
N ALA A 69 17.34 -45.27 -27.89
CA ALA A 69 18.37 -44.84 -28.88
C ALA A 69 17.95 -43.49 -29.55
N LYS A 70 18.69 -42.36 -29.43
CA LYS A 70 19.87 -41.86 -30.19
C LYS A 70 19.71 -41.63 -31.71
N ASP A 71 19.73 -40.36 -32.15
CA ASP A 71 20.76 -39.68 -32.98
C ASP A 71 20.22 -38.56 -33.93
N THR A 72 20.78 -37.35 -33.72
CA THR A 72 21.14 -36.18 -34.58
C THR A 72 20.43 -35.77 -35.91
N PRO A 73 20.50 -34.46 -36.29
CA PRO A 73 19.69 -33.80 -37.34
C PRO A 73 20.40 -33.64 -38.71
N PRO A 74 19.68 -33.24 -39.79
CA PRO A 74 20.28 -32.87 -41.08
C PRO A 74 20.41 -31.35 -41.31
N ALA A 75 21.37 -31.02 -42.20
CA ALA A 75 21.77 -29.70 -42.70
C ALA A 75 20.77 -29.08 -43.71
N PRO A 76 20.91 -27.77 -44.07
CA PRO A 76 20.03 -27.10 -45.02
C PRO A 76 20.57 -27.07 -46.46
N ASP A 77 19.62 -27.11 -47.39
CA ASP A 77 19.79 -26.99 -48.85
C ASP A 77 19.82 -25.54 -49.33
N ALA A 78 20.38 -25.39 -50.54
CA ALA A 78 20.68 -24.17 -51.27
C ALA A 78 19.59 -23.74 -52.29
N ASP A 79 19.94 -22.67 -53.03
CA ASP A 79 19.35 -22.06 -54.24
C ASP A 79 18.28 -20.98 -54.00
N ALA A 80 18.47 -19.70 -54.35
CA ALA A 80 18.93 -18.99 -55.58
C ALA A 80 17.74 -18.47 -56.38
N ASP A 81 17.66 -17.13 -56.55
CA ASP A 81 17.23 -16.50 -57.81
C ASP A 81 17.54 -14.99 -57.84
N ALA A 82 17.90 -14.50 -59.03
CA ALA A 82 18.47 -13.19 -59.31
C ALA A 82 17.59 -12.39 -60.28
N VAL A 83 17.49 -11.06 -60.14
CA VAL A 83 17.40 -10.14 -61.30
C VAL A 83 17.78 -8.67 -60.99
N ALA A 84 18.83 -8.22 -61.70
CA ALA A 84 19.09 -6.95 -62.42
C ALA A 84 18.74 -5.54 -61.86
N ASP A 85 19.81 -4.77 -61.58
CA ASP A 85 20.27 -3.52 -62.24
C ASP A 85 19.29 -2.34 -62.50
N THR A 86 19.58 -1.18 -61.88
CA THR A 86 19.84 0.12 -62.55
C THR A 86 20.31 1.18 -61.52
N ASP A 87 21.51 1.72 -61.73
CA ASP A 87 22.03 3.00 -61.19
C ASP A 87 21.66 4.14 -62.17
N PRO A 88 21.41 5.39 -61.71
CA PRO A 88 22.49 6.38 -61.85
C PRO A 88 22.58 7.47 -60.76
N ASP A 89 23.82 7.97 -60.62
CA ASP A 89 24.26 9.32 -60.25
C ASP A 89 24.54 9.65 -58.77
N ALA A 90 25.82 9.49 -58.39
CA ALA A 90 26.47 10.27 -57.33
C ALA A 90 27.49 11.25 -57.94
N VAL A 91 27.36 12.53 -57.62
CA VAL A 91 28.28 13.62 -58.00
C VAL A 91 29.19 13.97 -56.82
N SER A 92 30.40 14.38 -57.20
CA SER A 92 31.64 14.62 -56.46
C SER A 92 31.63 15.57 -55.28
N ASP A 93 32.54 15.32 -54.34
CA ASP A 93 33.66 16.18 -53.93
C ASP A 93 34.75 15.20 -53.39
N GLY A 94 36.05 15.25 -53.67
CA GLY A 94 36.92 16.33 -54.09
C GLY A 94 37.97 16.59 -53.00
N ASP A 95 39.03 15.77 -52.89
CA ASP A 95 40.38 16.26 -52.60
C ASP A 95 41.47 15.17 -52.66
N ALA A 96 42.65 15.61 -53.09
CA ALA A 96 43.74 14.83 -53.65
C ALA A 96 44.84 14.47 -52.63
N ALA A 97 45.45 13.29 -52.81
CA ALA A 97 46.88 13.08 -52.58
C ALA A 97 47.37 11.91 -53.45
N ALA A 98 48.47 12.15 -54.15
CA ALA A 98 48.99 11.35 -55.25
C ALA A 98 49.59 10.00 -54.80
N ASP A 99 49.21 8.93 -55.49
CA ASP A 99 49.92 7.66 -55.51
C ASP A 99 50.82 7.60 -56.75
N VAL A 100 52.11 7.35 -56.52
CA VAL A 100 53.15 7.28 -57.56
C VAL A 100 53.65 5.85 -57.57
N ASP A 101 53.05 5.03 -58.42
CA ASP A 101 53.54 3.67 -58.71
C ASP A 101 54.77 3.77 -59.62
N ALA A 102 55.96 3.59 -59.05
CA ALA A 102 57.21 3.42 -59.76
C ALA A 102 57.78 2.03 -59.46
N GLY A 103 57.76 1.17 -60.48
CA GLY A 103 58.41 -0.13 -60.46
C GLY A 103 59.94 -0.06 -60.25
N PRO A 104 60.62 -1.22 -60.19
CA PRO A 104 62.01 -1.30 -59.75
C PRO A 104 62.93 -0.60 -60.76
N ASP A 105 63.48 0.54 -60.35
CA ASP A 105 64.48 1.28 -61.10
C ASP A 105 65.81 0.51 -61.14
N THR A 106 66.25 0.18 -62.35
CA THR A 106 67.50 -0.54 -62.62
C THR A 106 68.68 0.41 -62.83
N THR A 107 68.78 1.48 -62.04
CA THR A 107 69.94 2.39 -62.12
C THR A 107 71.16 1.81 -61.40
N PRO A 108 72.39 1.96 -61.96
CA PRO A 108 73.61 1.48 -61.32
C PRO A 108 73.95 2.35 -60.11
N PRO A 109 74.64 1.80 -59.08
CA PRO A 109 74.80 2.48 -57.79
C PRO A 109 75.47 3.83 -57.92
N THR A 110 74.78 4.86 -57.42
CA THR A 110 75.30 6.21 -57.23
C THR A 110 76.40 6.16 -56.15
N PRO A 111 77.62 6.65 -56.42
CA PRO A 111 78.67 6.68 -55.41
C PRO A 111 78.29 7.64 -54.28
N CYS A 112 78.16 7.18 -53.03
CA CYS A 112 77.96 8.01 -51.83
C CYS A 112 79.27 8.74 -51.43
N PRO A 113 79.35 10.08 -51.56
CA PRO A 113 80.54 10.84 -51.16
C PRO A 113 80.59 11.13 -49.65
N THR A 114 79.46 11.08 -48.93
CA THR A 114 79.36 11.23 -47.47
C THR A 114 78.31 10.30 -46.86
N GLU A 115 78.38 10.01 -45.55
CA GLU A 115 77.41 9.13 -44.86
C GLU A 115 75.96 9.66 -44.91
N THR A 116 75.77 10.98 -45.00
CA THR A 116 74.46 11.63 -45.06
C THR A 116 73.70 11.46 -46.38
N ASP A 117 74.32 10.88 -47.42
CA ASP A 117 73.70 10.69 -48.74
C ASP A 117 73.01 9.32 -48.90
N CYS A 118 72.95 8.51 -47.83
CA CYS A 118 72.43 7.14 -47.84
C CYS A 118 71.16 6.95 -47.01
N ASP A 119 70.47 8.02 -46.57
CA ASP A 119 69.23 7.91 -45.78
C ASP A 119 68.10 7.28 -46.60
N ASP A 120 67.57 6.12 -46.15
CA ASP A 120 66.42 5.44 -46.77
C ASP A 120 65.07 5.88 -46.20
N GLY A 121 65.06 6.85 -45.28
CA GLY A 121 63.85 7.37 -44.64
C GLY A 121 63.25 6.42 -43.59
N LEU A 122 63.92 5.32 -43.26
CA LEU A 122 63.45 4.37 -42.25
C LEU A 122 64.20 4.57 -40.94
N ALA A 123 63.51 5.06 -39.91
CA ALA A 123 64.12 5.33 -38.60
C ALA A 123 64.69 4.09 -37.87
N CYS A 124 64.45 2.88 -38.39
CA CYS A 124 64.93 1.62 -37.84
C CYS A 124 66.18 1.09 -38.54
N THR A 125 66.71 1.75 -39.57
CA THR A 125 67.97 1.41 -40.23
C THR A 125 69.06 2.38 -39.80
N ILE A 126 70.28 1.85 -39.72
CA ILE A 126 71.52 2.62 -39.59
C ILE A 126 72.11 2.69 -40.98
N ASP A 127 72.09 3.91 -41.52
CA ASP A 127 72.60 4.22 -42.85
C ASP A 127 74.11 4.37 -42.82
N GLY A 128 74.81 3.68 -43.70
CA GLY A 128 76.26 3.70 -43.77
C GLY A 128 76.77 3.75 -45.20
N CYS A 129 77.94 4.35 -45.41
CA CYS A 129 78.62 4.40 -46.71
C CYS A 129 79.98 3.71 -46.61
N THR A 130 80.19 2.61 -47.35
CA THR A 130 81.44 1.82 -47.26
C THR A 130 82.51 2.26 -48.26
N MET A 131 83.77 2.34 -47.78
CA MET A 131 84.94 2.71 -48.59
C MET A 131 86.00 1.59 -48.60
N PRO A 132 86.65 1.30 -49.75
CA PRO A 132 86.57 2.00 -51.04
C PRO A 132 85.47 1.42 -51.94
N GLY A 133 84.51 2.26 -52.36
CA GLY A 133 83.44 1.80 -53.24
C GLY A 133 82.20 2.69 -53.30
N ALA A 134 81.98 3.53 -52.27
CA ALA A 134 80.89 4.49 -52.23
C ALA A 134 79.51 3.81 -52.43
N VAL A 135 79.29 2.68 -51.75
CA VAL A 135 78.03 1.93 -51.79
C VAL A 135 77.29 2.15 -50.47
N CYS A 136 76.01 2.54 -50.56
CA CYS A 136 75.13 2.64 -49.41
C CYS A 136 74.82 1.26 -48.83
N THR A 137 74.85 1.17 -47.51
CA THR A 137 74.52 -0.04 -46.74
C THR A 137 73.55 0.36 -45.64
N TRP A 138 72.45 -0.36 -45.54
CA TRP A 138 71.44 -0.19 -44.51
C TRP A 138 71.49 -1.38 -43.58
N THR A 139 71.74 -1.12 -42.29
CA THR A 139 71.76 -2.19 -41.27
C THR A 139 70.67 -1.92 -40.25
N LEU A 140 69.82 -2.92 -39.98
CA LEU A 140 68.74 -2.73 -39.03
C LEU A 140 69.28 -2.42 -37.63
N GLN A 141 68.75 -1.37 -37.01
CA GLN A 141 69.11 -0.94 -35.67
C GLN A 141 68.75 -2.03 -34.64
N ALA A 142 69.59 -2.21 -33.62
CA ALA A 142 69.29 -3.13 -32.54
C ALA A 142 68.02 -2.69 -31.78
N GLY A 143 67.11 -3.62 -31.52
CA GLY A 143 65.86 -3.35 -30.80
C GLY A 143 64.66 -2.99 -31.68
N THR A 144 64.80 -3.01 -32.99
CA THR A 144 63.72 -2.71 -33.96
C THR A 144 63.49 -3.86 -34.94
N CYS A 145 62.26 -3.96 -35.45
CA CYS A 145 61.92 -4.81 -36.59
C CYS A 145 61.55 -3.92 -37.80
N LEU A 146 61.77 -4.42 -39.01
CA LEU A 146 61.26 -3.86 -40.24
C LEU A 146 60.27 -4.86 -40.85
N ILE A 147 58.99 -4.71 -40.53
CA ILE A 147 57.93 -5.63 -40.95
C ILE A 147 57.03 -4.91 -41.94
N ASN A 148 56.88 -5.45 -43.15
CA ASN A 148 56.13 -4.85 -44.25
C ASN A 148 56.51 -3.37 -44.53
N GLY A 149 57.80 -3.05 -44.48
CA GLY A 149 58.30 -1.69 -44.75
C GLY A 149 58.05 -0.67 -43.63
N THR A 150 57.47 -1.09 -42.49
CA THR A 150 57.25 -0.22 -41.32
C THR A 150 58.21 -0.59 -40.19
N CYS A 151 58.84 0.41 -39.61
CA CYS A 151 59.65 0.25 -38.41
C CYS A 151 58.78 -0.01 -37.18
N ARG A 152 59.04 -1.12 -36.48
CA ARG A 152 58.33 -1.54 -35.26
C ARG A 152 59.30 -1.66 -34.10
N ALA A 153 58.87 -1.31 -32.89
CA ALA A 153 59.68 -1.50 -31.68
C ALA A 153 59.60 -2.95 -31.18
N GLN A 154 60.66 -3.46 -30.56
CA GLN A 154 60.62 -4.78 -29.89
C GLN A 154 59.40 -4.89 -28.96
N GLY A 155 58.60 -5.94 -29.14
CA GLY A 155 57.40 -6.21 -28.36
C GLY A 155 56.13 -5.49 -28.79
N GLU A 156 56.20 -4.60 -29.79
CA GLU A 156 55.02 -3.98 -30.40
C GLU A 156 54.12 -5.07 -31.00
N ALA A 157 52.82 -5.04 -30.72
CA ALA A 157 51.85 -6.01 -31.21
C ALA A 157 51.46 -5.73 -32.66
N ASP A 158 51.14 -6.78 -33.42
CA ASP A 158 50.57 -6.65 -34.76
C ASP A 158 49.16 -6.02 -34.65
N PRO A 159 48.91 -4.86 -35.26
CA PRO A 159 47.61 -4.20 -35.21
C PRO A 159 46.45 -5.05 -35.72
N ASN A 160 46.72 -6.07 -36.55
CA ASN A 160 45.71 -6.97 -37.10
C ASN A 160 45.65 -8.32 -36.37
N ASN A 161 46.60 -8.60 -35.48
CA ASN A 161 46.63 -9.83 -34.69
C ASN A 161 47.39 -9.61 -33.37
N PRO A 162 46.70 -9.34 -32.26
CA PRO A 162 47.32 -9.05 -30.96
C PRO A 162 48.18 -10.21 -30.42
N CYS A 163 48.06 -11.41 -30.98
CA CYS A 163 48.87 -12.58 -30.68
C CYS A 163 50.17 -12.67 -31.46
N ARG A 164 50.56 -11.60 -32.15
CA ARG A 164 51.86 -11.49 -32.81
C ARG A 164 52.56 -10.21 -32.40
N VAL A 165 53.88 -10.26 -32.34
CA VAL A 165 54.73 -9.15 -31.90
C VAL A 165 55.98 -9.01 -32.76
N CYS A 166 56.55 -7.81 -32.76
CA CYS A 166 57.91 -7.61 -33.25
C CYS A 166 58.89 -8.30 -32.30
N ASP A 167 59.60 -9.29 -32.83
CA ASP A 167 60.73 -9.92 -32.17
C ASP A 167 61.99 -9.76 -33.04
N THR A 168 63.00 -9.09 -32.48
CA THR A 168 64.32 -8.83 -33.10
C THR A 168 65.11 -10.10 -33.39
N ALA A 169 64.70 -11.26 -32.85
CA ALA A 169 65.20 -12.56 -33.30
C ALA A 169 64.75 -12.91 -34.73
N SER A 170 63.62 -12.37 -35.18
CA SER A 170 63.07 -12.50 -36.53
C SER A 170 62.63 -11.12 -37.06
N PRO A 171 63.58 -10.20 -37.31
CA PRO A 171 63.28 -8.77 -37.43
C PRO A 171 62.50 -8.35 -38.69
N TYR A 172 62.27 -9.27 -39.63
CA TYR A 172 61.54 -9.00 -40.86
C TYR A 172 60.14 -9.65 -40.89
N ALA A 173 59.73 -10.30 -39.79
CA ALA A 173 58.45 -10.97 -39.70
C ALA A 173 57.86 -10.91 -38.28
N TRP A 174 56.54 -10.86 -38.21
CA TRP A 174 55.80 -10.97 -36.96
C TRP A 174 56.00 -12.35 -36.30
N THR A 175 56.27 -12.35 -35.00
CA THR A 175 56.49 -13.56 -34.21
C THR A 175 55.30 -13.83 -33.29
N SER A 176 54.85 -15.08 -33.19
CA SER A 176 53.71 -15.43 -32.34
C SER A 176 54.03 -15.26 -30.86
N ARG A 177 53.10 -14.67 -30.10
CA ARG A 177 53.13 -14.66 -28.64
C ARG A 177 52.96 -16.09 -28.09
N PRO A 178 53.49 -16.39 -26.89
CA PRO A 178 53.23 -17.65 -26.22
C PRO A 178 51.74 -17.88 -25.98
N ASP A 179 51.32 -19.14 -26.07
CA ASP A 179 49.94 -19.51 -25.71
C ASP A 179 49.64 -19.13 -24.25
N GLY A 180 48.44 -18.62 -23.99
CA GLY A 180 48.03 -18.09 -22.70
C GLY A 180 48.37 -16.61 -22.46
N SER A 181 49.04 -15.95 -23.41
CA SER A 181 49.22 -14.49 -23.34
C SER A 181 47.88 -13.78 -23.52
N ALA A 182 47.62 -12.75 -22.70
CA ALA A 182 46.43 -11.91 -22.87
C ALA A 182 46.43 -11.23 -24.25
N CYS A 183 45.26 -11.19 -24.86
CA CYS A 183 44.98 -10.53 -26.12
C CYS A 183 43.55 -9.97 -26.12
N ASP A 184 43.23 -9.13 -27.11
CA ASP A 184 41.90 -8.56 -27.31
C ASP A 184 41.54 -8.70 -28.80
N ASP A 185 40.56 -9.54 -29.13
CA ASP A 185 40.13 -9.80 -30.51
C ASP A 185 39.16 -8.73 -31.05
N GLY A 186 38.83 -7.72 -30.23
CA GLY A 186 37.94 -6.62 -30.55
C GLY A 186 36.46 -7.00 -30.53
N ASN A 187 36.09 -8.21 -30.12
CA ASN A 187 34.72 -8.66 -30.02
C ASN A 187 34.20 -8.54 -28.58
N ALA A 188 33.32 -7.56 -28.36
CA ALA A 188 32.64 -7.37 -27.07
C ALA A 188 31.79 -8.58 -26.59
N CYS A 189 31.57 -9.59 -27.44
CA CYS A 189 30.86 -10.83 -27.12
C CYS A 189 31.77 -11.99 -26.69
N THR A 190 33.06 -11.74 -26.53
CA THR A 190 34.01 -12.70 -25.98
C THR A 190 34.65 -12.15 -24.70
N LYS A 191 35.03 -13.06 -23.80
CA LYS A 191 35.74 -12.74 -22.56
C LYS A 191 36.86 -13.74 -22.32
N LEU A 192 37.79 -13.37 -21.43
CA LEU A 192 38.94 -14.20 -21.03
C LEU A 192 39.82 -14.58 -22.23
N GLU A 193 40.08 -13.59 -23.09
CA GLU A 193 40.78 -13.79 -24.36
C GLU A 193 42.27 -14.04 -24.17
N VAL A 194 42.72 -15.15 -24.75
CA VAL A 194 44.11 -15.59 -24.71
C VAL A 194 44.59 -16.04 -26.08
N CYS A 195 45.88 -15.85 -26.31
CA CYS A 195 46.52 -16.39 -27.49
C CYS A 195 46.55 -17.91 -27.43
N ALA A 196 46.08 -18.56 -28.49
CA ALA A 196 46.17 -19.99 -28.69
C ALA A 196 46.45 -20.25 -30.18
N GLU A 197 47.58 -20.87 -30.48
CA GLU A 197 48.03 -21.17 -31.85
C GLU A 197 48.22 -19.91 -32.72
N GLY A 198 48.59 -18.79 -32.09
CA GLY A 198 48.81 -17.52 -32.78
C GLY A 198 47.53 -16.75 -33.16
N VAL A 199 46.37 -17.17 -32.66
CA VAL A 199 45.08 -16.46 -32.79
C VAL A 199 44.56 -16.12 -31.40
N CYS A 200 43.92 -14.96 -31.25
CA CYS A 200 43.23 -14.60 -30.03
C CYS A 200 41.91 -15.38 -29.95
N LYS A 201 41.72 -16.17 -28.89
CA LYS A 201 40.51 -16.96 -28.67
C LYS A 201 39.94 -16.61 -27.30
N GLY A 202 38.63 -16.39 -27.23
CA GLY A 202 37.89 -16.12 -26.00
C GLY A 202 36.69 -17.06 -25.82
N GLU A 203 36.12 -17.06 -24.62
CA GLU A 203 34.85 -17.72 -24.33
C GLU A 203 33.68 -16.80 -24.68
N ALA A 204 32.58 -17.38 -25.17
CA ALA A 204 31.37 -16.62 -25.45
C ALA A 204 30.84 -15.95 -24.17
N MET A 205 30.52 -14.67 -24.26
CA MET A 205 29.91 -13.93 -23.16
C MET A 205 28.44 -14.36 -23.02
N PRO A 206 28.01 -14.88 -21.84
CA PRO A 206 26.61 -15.14 -21.59
C PRO A 206 25.89 -13.80 -21.43
N CYS A 207 24.92 -13.53 -22.31
CA CYS A 207 24.13 -12.30 -22.27
C CYS A 207 22.78 -12.44 -21.57
N SER A 208 22.49 -13.62 -21.01
CA SER A 208 21.19 -13.84 -20.39
C SER A 208 20.98 -12.93 -19.19
N ASP A 209 19.91 -12.14 -19.20
CA ASP A 209 19.49 -11.30 -18.08
C ASP A 209 18.67 -12.08 -17.04
N GLY A 210 18.15 -13.25 -17.43
CA GLY A 210 17.35 -14.13 -16.58
C GLY A 210 15.85 -13.82 -16.63
N GLU A 211 15.41 -12.91 -17.51
CA GLU A 211 14.02 -12.52 -17.67
C GLU A 211 13.36 -13.34 -18.81
N GLY A 212 12.19 -13.94 -18.52
CA GLY A 212 11.50 -14.80 -19.49
C GLY A 212 10.88 -14.06 -20.69
N CYS A 213 10.76 -12.73 -20.59
CA CYS A 213 10.12 -11.87 -21.59
C CYS A 213 11.10 -11.02 -22.39
N THR A 214 12.38 -11.35 -22.32
CA THR A 214 13.42 -10.77 -23.16
C THR A 214 14.14 -11.85 -23.96
N ILE A 215 14.65 -11.46 -25.13
CA ILE A 215 15.56 -12.26 -25.94
C ILE A 215 16.91 -11.55 -25.90
N ASP A 216 17.87 -12.21 -25.26
CA ASP A 216 19.23 -11.72 -25.16
C ASP A 216 20.04 -12.03 -26.40
N THR A 217 20.56 -10.99 -27.03
CA THR A 217 21.43 -11.09 -28.20
C THR A 217 22.75 -10.42 -27.91
N CYS A 218 23.85 -11.11 -28.20
CA CYS A 218 25.17 -10.47 -28.22
C CYS A 218 25.52 -10.02 -29.64
N THR A 219 25.77 -8.72 -29.81
CA THR A 219 26.18 -8.15 -31.10
C THR A 219 27.68 -7.82 -31.09
N PRO A 220 28.50 -8.39 -32.01
CA PRO A 220 29.94 -8.09 -32.07
C PRO A 220 30.22 -6.59 -32.15
N GLY A 221 31.08 -6.09 -31.25
CA GLY A 221 31.46 -4.67 -31.15
C GLY A 221 30.49 -3.77 -30.36
N VAL A 222 29.26 -4.21 -30.09
CA VAL A 222 28.27 -3.50 -29.25
C VAL A 222 28.14 -4.14 -27.86
N GLY A 223 28.20 -5.47 -27.79
CA GLY A 223 28.02 -6.23 -26.55
C GLY A 223 26.60 -6.82 -26.41
N CYS A 224 26.21 -7.13 -25.17
CA CYS A 224 24.90 -7.71 -24.86
C CYS A 224 23.77 -6.67 -25.01
N SER A 225 22.65 -7.10 -25.58
CA SER A 225 21.41 -6.33 -25.65
C SER A 225 20.21 -7.26 -25.51
N SER A 226 19.22 -6.89 -24.72
CA SER A 226 17.94 -7.58 -24.61
C SER A 226 16.89 -6.92 -25.52
N LYS A 227 15.98 -7.72 -26.06
CA LYS A 227 14.80 -7.25 -26.81
C LYS A 227 13.53 -7.89 -26.24
N PRO A 228 12.43 -7.15 -26.08
CA PRO A 228 11.18 -7.73 -25.62
C PRO A 228 10.69 -8.86 -26.53
N VAL A 229 10.18 -9.93 -25.92
CA VAL A 229 9.40 -10.99 -26.57
C VAL A 229 8.03 -10.41 -26.99
N ALA A 230 7.37 -11.04 -27.96
CA ALA A 230 6.04 -10.61 -28.41
C ALA A 230 5.00 -10.68 -27.28
N GLU A 231 4.08 -9.70 -27.28
CA GLU A 231 2.96 -9.64 -26.34
C GLU A 231 2.13 -10.93 -26.36
N GLY A 232 1.78 -11.45 -25.18
CA GLY A 232 0.95 -12.64 -25.03
C GLY A 232 1.69 -13.98 -25.16
N GLU A 233 3.00 -13.98 -25.42
CA GLU A 233 3.79 -15.22 -25.36
C GLU A 233 3.88 -15.74 -23.92
N PRO A 234 3.85 -17.07 -23.72
CA PRO A 234 3.92 -17.65 -22.40
C PRO A 234 5.30 -17.42 -21.78
N CYS A 235 5.30 -17.07 -20.50
CA CYS A 235 6.51 -16.87 -19.72
C CYS A 235 6.35 -17.50 -18.34
N GLN A 236 7.36 -17.35 -17.48
CA GLN A 236 7.30 -17.73 -16.08
C GLN A 236 7.99 -16.61 -15.29
N ASP A 237 7.28 -16.01 -14.35
CA ASP A 237 7.81 -14.99 -13.41
C ASP A 237 8.49 -15.65 -12.20
N GLY A 238 8.30 -16.97 -12.03
CA GLY A 238 8.85 -17.73 -10.92
C GLY A 238 8.06 -17.58 -9.62
N ASP A 239 6.88 -16.96 -9.68
CA ASP A 239 5.96 -16.82 -8.56
C ASP A 239 4.89 -17.92 -8.61
N ALA A 240 4.81 -18.74 -7.57
CA ALA A 240 3.77 -19.77 -7.45
C ALA A 240 2.37 -19.19 -7.18
N CYS A 241 2.28 -17.89 -6.93
CA CYS A 241 1.06 -17.13 -6.64
C CYS A 241 0.47 -16.43 -7.84
N THR A 242 1.01 -16.68 -9.02
CA THR A 242 0.43 -16.21 -10.28
C THR A 242 0.06 -17.42 -11.14
N LEU A 243 -0.96 -17.24 -11.97
CA LEU A 243 -1.39 -18.21 -12.96
C LEU A 243 -1.54 -17.56 -14.34
N GLY A 244 -1.13 -18.32 -15.36
CA GLY A 244 -1.38 -17.98 -16.75
C GLY A 244 -0.49 -16.84 -17.24
N GLU A 245 0.78 -16.88 -16.87
CA GLU A 245 1.72 -15.79 -17.11
C GLU A 245 1.97 -15.56 -18.60
N THR A 246 1.90 -14.30 -19.01
CA THR A 246 2.16 -13.87 -20.38
C THR A 246 3.03 -12.63 -20.41
N CYS A 247 3.81 -12.49 -21.48
CA CYS A 247 4.63 -11.31 -21.67
C CYS A 247 3.74 -10.09 -21.96
N SER A 248 3.89 -9.04 -21.15
CA SER A 248 3.27 -7.74 -21.32
C SER A 248 4.34 -6.65 -21.18
N PHE A 249 4.58 -5.87 -22.24
CA PHE A 249 5.59 -4.80 -22.26
C PHE A 249 7.03 -5.22 -21.87
N GLY A 250 7.39 -6.49 -22.09
CA GLY A 250 8.71 -7.03 -21.75
C GLY A 250 8.82 -7.59 -20.33
N GLU A 251 7.74 -7.54 -19.54
CA GLU A 251 7.65 -8.18 -18.23
C GLU A 251 6.72 -9.39 -18.30
N CYS A 252 6.96 -10.37 -17.42
CA CYS A 252 6.09 -11.52 -17.28
C CYS A 252 4.99 -11.20 -16.27
N VAL A 253 3.72 -11.18 -16.71
CA VAL A 253 2.59 -10.84 -15.86
C VAL A 253 1.59 -11.99 -15.84
N GLY A 254 1.11 -12.35 -14.65
CA GLY A 254 0.08 -13.37 -14.43
C GLY A 254 -1.11 -12.83 -13.63
N VAL A 255 -2.15 -13.64 -13.52
CA VAL A 255 -3.30 -13.34 -12.65
C VAL A 255 -3.00 -13.88 -11.26
N ALA A 256 -3.26 -13.10 -10.21
CA ALA A 256 -3.08 -13.55 -8.84
C ALA A 256 -3.92 -14.81 -8.55
N LEU A 257 -3.30 -15.80 -7.92
CA LEU A 257 -3.91 -17.03 -7.48
C LEU A 257 -4.80 -16.75 -6.26
N ASP A 258 -6.08 -17.12 -6.36
CA ASP A 258 -7.01 -17.08 -5.23
C ASP A 258 -6.74 -18.27 -4.30
N CYS A 259 -6.34 -17.97 -3.06
CA CYS A 259 -5.95 -18.96 -2.06
C CYS A 259 -7.00 -19.18 -0.97
N ASP A 260 -8.17 -18.53 -1.04
CA ASP A 260 -9.22 -18.65 -0.04
C ASP A 260 -9.80 -20.08 0.00
N ASP A 261 -9.53 -20.81 1.09
CA ASP A 261 -10.02 -22.17 1.31
C ASP A 261 -11.42 -22.21 1.95
N HIS A 262 -12.00 -21.03 2.19
CA HIS A 262 -13.30 -20.79 2.81
C HIS A 262 -13.40 -21.34 4.24
N ASN A 263 -12.28 -21.59 4.92
CA ASN A 263 -12.24 -21.95 6.32
C ASN A 263 -11.94 -20.71 7.18
N PRO A 264 -12.89 -20.22 7.99
CA PRO A 264 -12.67 -19.03 8.83
C PRO A 264 -11.55 -19.22 9.88
N CYS A 265 -11.14 -20.47 10.13
CA CYS A 265 -10.09 -20.81 11.07
C CYS A 265 -8.69 -20.93 10.48
N THR A 266 -8.52 -20.50 9.24
CA THR A 266 -7.24 -20.37 8.58
C THR A 266 -7.06 -18.97 8.03
N ASP A 267 -5.84 -18.45 8.16
CA ASP A 267 -5.39 -17.28 7.43
C ASP A 267 -4.74 -17.77 6.14
N ASP A 268 -5.44 -17.58 5.03
CA ASP A 268 -4.97 -17.97 3.71
C ASP A 268 -4.02 -16.92 3.15
N THR A 269 -2.81 -17.35 2.85
CA THR A 269 -1.78 -16.52 2.25
C THR A 269 -1.19 -17.23 1.05
N CYS A 270 -0.72 -16.45 0.09
CA CYS A 270 0.04 -17.01 -1.01
C CYS A 270 1.53 -16.77 -0.80
N ASP A 271 2.30 -17.84 -0.67
CA ASP A 271 3.76 -17.80 -0.61
C ASP A 271 4.34 -17.97 -2.01
N ALA A 272 5.18 -17.03 -2.44
CA ALA A 272 5.68 -16.96 -3.82
C ALA A 272 6.49 -18.20 -4.28
N LEU A 273 6.91 -19.08 -3.36
CA LEU A 273 7.62 -20.31 -3.67
C LEU A 273 6.77 -21.56 -3.44
N ALA A 274 5.94 -21.57 -2.40
CA ALA A 274 5.14 -22.72 -1.99
C ALA A 274 3.71 -22.72 -2.54
N GLY A 275 3.23 -21.59 -3.07
CA GLY A 275 1.84 -21.38 -3.50
C GLY A 275 0.93 -21.08 -2.31
N CYS A 276 -0.34 -21.50 -2.39
CA CYS A 276 -1.30 -21.28 -1.32
C CYS A 276 -0.90 -22.00 -0.02
N VAL A 277 -0.90 -21.25 1.08
CA VAL A 277 -0.62 -21.70 2.44
C VAL A 277 -1.73 -21.21 3.36
N SER A 278 -2.43 -22.15 3.97
CA SER A 278 -3.49 -21.89 4.97
C SER A 278 -2.93 -22.13 6.38
N VAL A 279 -2.82 -21.07 7.18
CA VAL A 279 -2.25 -21.15 8.54
C VAL A 279 -3.36 -21.10 9.58
N PRO A 280 -3.45 -22.08 10.51
CA PRO A 280 -4.41 -22.03 11.61
C PRO A 280 -4.37 -20.72 12.40
N ASN A 281 -5.54 -20.12 12.62
CA ASN A 281 -5.68 -18.91 13.42
C ASN A 281 -6.45 -19.19 14.73
N THR A 282 -6.66 -18.13 15.53
CA THR A 282 -7.44 -18.17 16.78
C THR A 282 -8.57 -17.15 16.80
N ALA A 283 -9.10 -16.81 15.62
CA ALA A 283 -10.18 -15.85 15.48
C ALA A 283 -11.51 -16.42 16.04
N PRO A 284 -12.50 -15.57 16.34
CA PRO A 284 -13.86 -16.02 16.56
C PRO A 284 -14.39 -16.74 15.32
N CYS A 285 -15.14 -17.80 15.55
CA CYS A 285 -15.80 -18.57 14.51
C CYS A 285 -17.17 -19.03 15.00
N GLU A 286 -17.89 -19.76 14.16
CA GLU A 286 -19.16 -20.40 14.54
C GLU A 286 -19.01 -21.90 14.27
N ASP A 287 -19.19 -22.73 15.29
CA ASP A 287 -19.09 -24.19 15.15
C ASP A 287 -20.39 -24.83 14.65
N GLY A 288 -21.45 -24.03 14.57
CA GLY A 288 -22.78 -24.43 14.11
C GLY A 288 -23.72 -24.92 15.22
N ASP A 289 -23.28 -24.95 16.48
CA ASP A 289 -24.11 -25.23 17.64
C ASP A 289 -24.68 -23.92 18.20
N LEU A 290 -26.01 -23.74 18.13
CA LEU A 290 -26.67 -22.55 18.66
C LEU A 290 -26.65 -22.47 20.20
N CYS A 291 -26.12 -23.49 20.86
CA CYS A 291 -25.96 -23.61 22.31
C CYS A 291 -24.57 -23.31 22.81
N THR A 292 -23.67 -22.90 21.94
CA THR A 292 -22.36 -22.39 22.32
C THR A 292 -22.22 -20.94 21.88
N THR A 293 -21.52 -20.15 22.68
CA THR A 293 -21.11 -18.81 22.28
C THR A 293 -19.64 -18.60 22.54
N GLY A 294 -19.07 -17.69 21.74
CA GLY A 294 -17.65 -17.38 21.80
C GLY A 294 -16.81 -18.57 21.33
N ASP A 295 -17.24 -19.26 20.28
CA ASP A 295 -16.42 -20.27 19.62
C ASP A 295 -15.18 -19.59 19.03
N VAL A 296 -14.07 -20.31 19.08
CA VAL A 296 -12.78 -19.80 18.64
C VAL A 296 -12.07 -20.84 17.81
N CYS A 297 -11.23 -20.37 16.90
CA CYS A 297 -10.42 -21.26 16.10
C CYS A 297 -9.29 -21.86 16.93
N ALA A 298 -9.05 -23.16 16.73
CA ALA A 298 -7.88 -23.85 17.27
C ALA A 298 -7.45 -24.95 16.29
N GLU A 299 -6.16 -24.97 15.95
CA GLU A 299 -5.56 -25.98 15.05
C GLU A 299 -6.29 -26.11 13.69
N GLY A 300 -6.85 -25.00 13.18
CA GLY A 300 -7.49 -24.93 11.86
C GLY A 300 -8.94 -25.39 11.86
N SER A 301 -9.56 -25.53 13.02
CA SER A 301 -10.98 -25.89 13.18
C SER A 301 -11.63 -25.01 14.22
N CYS A 302 -12.92 -24.73 14.04
CA CYS A 302 -13.70 -24.03 15.05
C CYS A 302 -13.92 -24.96 16.25
N VAL A 303 -13.54 -24.50 17.45
CA VAL A 303 -13.77 -25.24 18.69
C VAL A 303 -14.86 -24.58 19.52
N THR A 304 -15.74 -25.43 20.05
CA THR A 304 -16.90 -25.06 20.88
C THR A 304 -16.51 -24.14 22.03
N GLY A 305 -17.21 -23.01 22.12
CA GLY A 305 -17.07 -22.00 23.15
C GLY A 305 -17.74 -22.37 24.46
N GLN A 306 -18.29 -21.38 25.16
CA GLN A 306 -19.01 -21.59 26.41
C GLN A 306 -20.43 -22.09 26.12
N THR A 307 -20.86 -23.11 26.86
CA THR A 307 -22.25 -23.58 26.77
C THR A 307 -23.21 -22.51 27.30
N GLU A 308 -24.16 -22.12 26.46
CA GLU A 308 -25.25 -21.23 26.82
C GLU A 308 -26.20 -21.93 27.81
N THR A 309 -26.53 -21.23 28.89
CA THR A 309 -27.40 -21.78 29.94
C THR A 309 -28.88 -21.61 29.62
N CYS A 310 -29.22 -20.72 28.68
CA CYS A 310 -30.58 -20.35 28.30
C CYS A 310 -31.47 -19.88 29.46
N ASP A 311 -30.87 -19.48 30.58
CA ASP A 311 -31.59 -19.07 31.78
C ASP A 311 -32.29 -17.73 31.53
N ASP A 312 -33.63 -17.75 31.43
CA ASP A 312 -34.44 -16.55 31.21
C ASP A 312 -34.79 -15.83 32.53
N GLY A 313 -34.25 -16.31 33.66
CA GLY A 313 -34.47 -15.79 35.00
C GLY A 313 -35.84 -16.14 35.58
N SER A 314 -36.68 -16.90 34.88
CA SER A 314 -38.00 -17.30 35.38
C SER A 314 -37.94 -18.64 36.11
N ALA A 315 -38.28 -18.63 37.39
CA ALA A 315 -38.46 -19.87 38.15
C ALA A 315 -39.62 -20.76 37.64
N CYS A 316 -40.39 -20.28 36.66
CA CYS A 316 -41.54 -20.96 36.07
C CYS A 316 -41.30 -21.53 34.67
N THR A 317 -40.05 -21.52 34.22
CA THR A 317 -39.59 -22.18 33.01
C THR A 317 -38.54 -23.24 33.34
N PHE A 318 -38.44 -24.22 32.46
CA PHE A 318 -37.32 -25.13 32.35
C PHE A 318 -36.56 -24.70 31.10
N ASP A 319 -35.37 -24.19 31.34
CA ASP A 319 -34.51 -23.71 30.29
C ASP A 319 -33.67 -24.86 29.76
N LEU A 320 -33.79 -25.08 28.45
CA LEU A 320 -33.04 -26.07 27.73
C LEU A 320 -32.45 -25.37 26.51
N CYS A 321 -31.20 -25.68 26.22
CA CYS A 321 -30.63 -25.34 24.94
C CYS A 321 -30.75 -26.54 24.00
N ASP A 322 -31.30 -26.30 22.80
CA ASP A 322 -31.42 -27.26 21.72
C ASP A 322 -30.43 -26.90 20.60
N GLU A 323 -29.56 -27.83 20.21
CA GLU A 323 -28.44 -27.58 19.29
C GLU A 323 -28.90 -27.06 17.90
N ASP A 324 -30.14 -27.36 17.48
CA ASP A 324 -30.70 -26.95 16.17
C ASP A 324 -31.60 -25.70 16.25
N VAL A 325 -32.16 -25.40 17.42
CA VAL A 325 -33.18 -24.34 17.59
C VAL A 325 -32.72 -23.22 18.53
N GLY A 326 -31.65 -23.43 19.30
CA GLY A 326 -31.14 -22.53 20.33
C GLY A 326 -31.95 -22.62 21.63
N CYS A 327 -32.00 -21.52 22.38
CA CYS A 327 -32.67 -21.50 23.68
C CYS A 327 -34.19 -21.72 23.60
N VAL A 328 -34.67 -22.70 24.38
CA VAL A 328 -36.08 -23.02 24.56
C VAL A 328 -36.46 -23.01 26.04
N HIS A 329 -37.48 -22.22 26.39
CA HIS A 329 -37.98 -22.07 27.76
C HIS A 329 -39.36 -22.74 27.88
N LEU A 330 -39.43 -23.90 28.54
CA LEU A 330 -40.65 -24.72 28.65
C LEU A 330 -41.36 -24.48 29.98
N PRO A 331 -42.71 -24.45 30.06
CA PRO A 331 -43.40 -24.20 31.33
C PRO A 331 -43.09 -25.25 32.41
N SER A 332 -42.87 -24.79 33.63
CA SER A 332 -42.68 -25.63 34.81
C SER A 332 -44.02 -26.02 35.45
N GLU A 333 -44.24 -27.33 35.67
CA GLU A 333 -45.41 -27.87 36.37
C GLU A 333 -45.27 -27.74 37.90
N SER A 334 -45.03 -26.52 38.37
CA SER A 334 -44.92 -26.16 39.79
C SER A 334 -46.22 -25.53 40.30
N PRO A 335 -46.70 -25.83 41.53
CA PRO A 335 -47.83 -25.12 42.13
C PRO A 335 -47.56 -23.64 42.37
N CYS A 336 -46.30 -23.20 42.23
CA CYS A 336 -45.87 -21.80 42.24
C CYS A 336 -46.06 -21.08 40.90
N CYS A 337 -46.54 -21.76 39.86
CA CYS A 337 -46.59 -21.24 38.50
C CYS A 337 -47.99 -21.40 37.90
N VAL A 338 -48.41 -20.43 37.09
CA VAL A 338 -49.56 -20.54 36.19
C VAL A 338 -49.06 -20.27 34.78
N GLY A 339 -48.81 -21.35 34.03
CA GLY A 339 -48.05 -21.24 32.78
C GLY A 339 -46.60 -20.88 33.09
N THR A 340 -46.07 -19.85 32.43
CA THR A 340 -44.68 -19.37 32.60
C THR A 340 -44.54 -18.25 33.62
N THR A 341 -45.62 -17.89 34.34
CA THR A 341 -45.61 -16.78 35.32
C THR A 341 -45.70 -17.32 36.75
N SER A 342 -44.84 -16.82 37.63
CA SER A 342 -44.89 -17.12 39.07
C SER A 342 -46.12 -16.48 39.71
N ILE A 343 -46.79 -17.23 40.59
CA ILE A 343 -47.96 -16.74 41.35
C ILE A 343 -47.58 -15.79 42.49
N CYS A 344 -46.29 -15.71 42.79
CA CYS A 344 -45.76 -14.93 43.90
C CYS A 344 -45.15 -13.60 43.48
N GLU A 345 -45.02 -13.34 42.18
CA GLU A 345 -44.59 -12.05 41.64
C GLU A 345 -45.51 -10.93 42.14
N ASP A 346 -44.98 -10.09 43.02
CA ASP A 346 -45.69 -8.93 43.55
C ASP A 346 -45.41 -7.64 42.75
N GLY A 347 -44.45 -7.71 41.82
CA GLY A 347 -44.06 -6.63 40.94
C GLY A 347 -43.17 -5.57 41.59
N ASP A 348 -42.64 -5.84 42.79
CA ASP A 348 -41.64 -4.99 43.45
C ASP A 348 -40.22 -5.54 43.18
N PRO A 349 -39.39 -4.86 42.38
CA PRO A 349 -38.03 -5.31 42.08
C PRO A 349 -37.09 -5.28 43.30
N CYS A 350 -37.53 -4.67 44.41
CA CYS A 350 -36.79 -4.63 45.66
C CYS A 350 -37.17 -5.71 46.67
N THR A 351 -37.94 -6.68 46.23
CA THR A 351 -38.19 -7.92 46.95
C THR A 351 -37.81 -9.13 46.13
N GLU A 352 -37.25 -10.13 46.82
CA GLU A 352 -37.16 -11.49 46.29
C GLU A 352 -38.43 -12.23 46.68
N ASP A 353 -39.23 -12.61 45.68
CA ASP A 353 -40.48 -13.34 45.85
C ASP A 353 -40.23 -14.84 45.95
N LEU A 354 -40.24 -15.34 47.18
CA LEU A 354 -40.04 -16.75 47.47
C LEU A 354 -41.38 -17.48 47.52
N CYS A 355 -41.54 -18.47 46.64
CA CYS A 355 -42.64 -19.41 46.70
C CYS A 355 -42.23 -20.69 47.43
N ASP A 356 -43.06 -21.16 48.37
CA ASP A 356 -42.93 -22.48 48.97
C ASP A 356 -43.43 -23.56 48.00
N PRO A 357 -42.55 -24.43 47.45
CA PRO A 357 -42.91 -25.42 46.45
C PRO A 357 -43.84 -26.53 46.98
N GLY A 358 -43.94 -26.70 48.32
CA GLY A 358 -44.82 -27.70 48.93
C GLY A 358 -46.24 -27.19 49.18
N THR A 359 -46.44 -25.88 49.27
CA THR A 359 -47.73 -25.27 49.65
C THR A 359 -48.26 -24.24 48.66
N GLY A 360 -47.44 -23.75 47.72
CA GLY A 360 -47.77 -22.63 46.84
C GLY A 360 -47.92 -21.30 47.59
N GLY A 361 -47.37 -21.18 48.80
CA GLY A 361 -47.42 -19.97 49.61
C GLY A 361 -46.31 -18.99 49.28
N CYS A 362 -46.62 -17.69 49.23
CA CYS A 362 -45.67 -16.63 48.88
C CYS A 362 -45.11 -15.90 50.10
N THR A 363 -43.82 -15.60 50.09
CA THR A 363 -43.14 -14.72 51.05
C THR A 363 -42.14 -13.84 50.32
N SER A 364 -42.08 -12.55 50.63
CA SER A 364 -41.08 -11.64 50.07
C SER A 364 -39.97 -11.33 51.08
N GLN A 365 -38.73 -11.21 50.59
CA GLN A 365 -37.57 -10.77 51.37
C GLN A 365 -36.92 -9.54 50.71
N PRO A 366 -36.36 -8.58 51.48
CA PRO A 366 -35.72 -7.41 50.89
C PRO A 366 -34.50 -7.82 50.03
N SER A 367 -34.48 -7.36 48.78
CA SER A 367 -33.37 -7.53 47.85
C SER A 367 -32.41 -6.35 47.95
N ALA A 368 -31.13 -6.58 47.61
CA ALA A 368 -30.14 -5.53 47.37
C ALA A 368 -29.82 -5.38 45.86
N ALA A 369 -30.70 -5.91 45.01
CA ALA A 369 -30.55 -5.83 43.56
C ALA A 369 -30.60 -4.38 43.05
N LYS A 370 -30.15 -4.22 41.81
CA LYS A 370 -30.43 -3.01 41.03
C LYS A 370 -31.92 -2.97 40.74
N CYS A 371 -32.49 -1.78 40.73
CA CYS A 371 -33.89 -1.55 40.43
C CYS A 371 -33.99 -0.28 39.58
N ASN A 372 -35.21 0.16 39.27
CA ASN A 372 -35.48 1.46 38.67
C ASN A 372 -36.57 2.12 39.51
N ASP A 373 -36.33 3.31 40.04
CA ASP A 373 -37.30 4.05 40.86
C ASP A 373 -38.29 4.88 40.02
N ASP A 374 -38.25 4.71 38.70
CA ASP A 374 -38.98 5.45 37.66
C ASP A 374 -38.73 6.97 37.71
N ASP A 375 -37.66 7.42 38.38
CA ASP A 375 -37.21 8.80 38.39
C ASP A 375 -36.06 8.98 37.41
N ALA A 376 -36.32 9.60 36.26
CA ALA A 376 -35.27 9.89 35.28
C ALA A 376 -34.19 10.87 35.80
N CYS A 377 -34.32 11.36 37.03
CA CYS A 377 -33.37 12.23 37.73
C CYS A 377 -32.51 11.54 38.76
N THR A 378 -32.51 10.21 38.76
CA THR A 378 -31.63 9.41 39.59
C THR A 378 -30.81 8.49 38.70
N THR A 379 -29.66 8.07 39.21
CA THR A 379 -28.79 7.10 38.56
C THR A 379 -28.24 6.14 39.61
N GLY A 380 -27.85 4.94 39.18
CA GLY A 380 -27.31 3.94 40.09
C GLY A 380 -28.34 3.41 41.08
N ASP A 381 -29.61 3.35 40.68
CA ASP A 381 -30.73 2.89 41.49
C ASP A 381 -30.48 1.52 42.12
N THR A 382 -30.60 1.47 43.45
CA THR A 382 -30.41 0.26 44.24
C THR A 382 -31.50 0.09 45.28
N CYS A 383 -31.83 -1.16 45.56
CA CYS A 383 -32.80 -1.49 46.58
C CYS A 383 -32.20 -1.29 47.98
N THR A 384 -32.82 -0.38 48.74
CA THR A 384 -32.47 -0.12 50.13
C THR A 384 -33.72 -0.30 50.99
N GLU A 385 -33.68 -1.26 51.92
CA GLU A 385 -34.79 -1.58 52.83
C GLU A 385 -36.15 -1.84 52.14
N GLY A 386 -36.15 -2.42 50.94
CA GLY A 386 -37.37 -2.72 50.18
C GLY A 386 -37.97 -1.51 49.47
N SER A 387 -37.15 -0.52 49.12
CA SER A 387 -37.52 0.58 48.23
C SER A 387 -36.40 0.87 47.26
N CYS A 388 -36.77 1.13 46.01
CA CYS A 388 -35.81 1.53 45.00
C CYS A 388 -35.42 3.00 45.21
N VAL A 389 -34.13 3.27 45.34
CA VAL A 389 -33.59 4.62 45.51
C VAL A 389 -32.32 4.78 44.67
N GLY A 390 -32.20 5.88 43.92
CA GLY A 390 -30.98 6.24 43.23
C GLY A 390 -30.30 7.51 43.74
N ASP A 391 -29.07 7.73 43.27
CA ASP A 391 -28.32 8.95 43.52
C ASP A 391 -28.77 10.07 42.56
N PRO A 392 -28.85 11.35 43.01
CA PRO A 392 -29.26 12.45 42.15
C PRO A 392 -28.40 12.57 40.88
N LEU A 393 -29.05 12.60 39.72
CA LEU A 393 -28.42 12.82 38.42
C LEU A 393 -27.97 14.28 38.29
N ASP A 394 -26.68 14.48 37.99
CA ASP A 394 -26.13 15.79 37.68
C ASP A 394 -26.44 16.13 36.20
N CYS A 395 -27.14 17.24 35.98
CA CYS A 395 -27.61 17.67 34.66
C CYS A 395 -26.89 18.92 34.15
N ASP A 396 -25.80 19.35 34.79
CA ASP A 396 -25.03 20.52 34.39
C ASP A 396 -24.36 20.32 33.03
N ASP A 397 -24.85 21.00 31.99
CA ASP A 397 -24.30 20.97 30.64
C ASP A 397 -23.09 21.90 30.46
N HIS A 398 -22.65 22.56 31.54
CA HIS A 398 -21.56 23.53 31.61
C HIS A 398 -21.75 24.72 30.67
N ASN A 399 -22.98 24.98 30.21
CA ASN A 399 -23.29 26.13 29.38
C ASN A 399 -23.90 27.25 30.24
N PRO A 400 -23.23 28.42 30.36
CA PRO A 400 -23.75 29.53 31.16
C PRO A 400 -25.05 30.14 30.60
N CYS A 401 -25.45 29.77 29.38
CA CYS A 401 -26.66 30.23 28.70
C CYS A 401 -27.84 29.28 28.76
N THR A 402 -27.74 28.26 29.60
CA THR A 402 -28.82 27.36 29.97
C THR A 402 -29.01 27.38 31.48
N THR A 403 -30.23 27.07 31.89
CA THR A 403 -30.49 26.64 33.27
C THR A 403 -30.79 25.16 33.24
N ASP A 404 -29.98 24.41 33.96
CA ASP A 404 -30.12 22.97 34.05
C ASP A 404 -31.20 22.62 35.06
N GLY A 405 -32.01 21.65 34.67
CA GLY A 405 -32.99 21.07 35.53
C GLY A 405 -33.12 19.60 35.22
N CYS A 406 -33.69 18.88 36.18
CA CYS A 406 -34.07 17.52 35.96
C CYS A 406 -35.57 17.34 36.17
N ASN A 407 -36.21 16.68 35.20
CA ASN A 407 -37.61 16.33 35.24
C ASN A 407 -37.74 14.81 35.47
N LYS A 408 -38.48 14.41 36.52
CA LYS A 408 -38.65 13.01 36.91
C LYS A 408 -39.10 12.05 35.81
N VAL A 409 -39.70 12.55 34.73
CA VAL A 409 -40.18 11.75 33.58
C VAL A 409 -39.28 11.90 32.36
N GLN A 410 -38.72 13.10 32.12
CA GLN A 410 -38.00 13.42 30.89
C GLN A 410 -36.47 13.38 31.04
N GLY A 411 -35.95 13.27 32.27
CA GLY A 411 -34.54 13.33 32.59
C GLY A 411 -34.01 14.76 32.59
N CYS A 412 -32.72 14.91 32.31
CA CYS A 412 -32.07 16.22 32.20
C CYS A 412 -32.70 17.06 31.10
N PHE A 413 -32.89 18.34 31.40
CA PHE A 413 -33.27 19.34 30.42
C PHE A 413 -32.51 20.63 30.67
N HIS A 414 -32.12 21.30 29.58
CA HIS A 414 -31.37 22.55 29.63
C HIS A 414 -32.25 23.61 28.99
N GLN A 415 -32.75 24.55 29.80
CA GLN A 415 -33.64 25.60 29.32
C GLN A 415 -32.80 26.83 28.97
N THR A 416 -32.88 27.28 27.72
CA THR A 416 -32.17 28.48 27.26
C THR A 416 -32.62 29.72 28.02
N ILE A 417 -31.67 30.51 28.50
CA ILE A 417 -31.91 31.82 29.10
C ILE A 417 -31.40 32.92 28.16
N ASP A 418 -32.28 33.84 27.77
CA ASP A 418 -31.92 34.92 26.85
C ASP A 418 -31.67 36.23 27.60
N GLY A 419 -30.63 36.97 27.20
CA GLY A 419 -30.30 38.30 27.70
C GLY A 419 -29.57 38.33 29.05
N GLU A 420 -29.29 37.17 29.63
CA GLU A 420 -28.40 37.07 30.79
C GLU A 420 -26.94 37.25 30.35
N PRO A 421 -26.11 37.92 31.18
CA PRO A 421 -24.69 38.09 30.86
C PRO A 421 -23.98 36.74 30.92
N CYS A 422 -23.11 36.50 29.96
CA CYS A 422 -22.26 35.32 29.88
C CYS A 422 -20.85 35.72 29.48
N ASP A 423 -19.96 34.73 29.35
CA ASP A 423 -18.60 34.91 28.82
C ASP A 423 -18.45 33.87 27.70
N ASP A 424 -18.27 34.32 26.47
CA ASP A 424 -18.07 33.42 25.32
C ASP A 424 -16.62 32.92 25.21
N GLY A 425 -15.77 33.29 26.16
CA GLY A 425 -14.35 32.94 26.23
C GLY A 425 -13.47 33.78 25.31
N ILE A 426 -14.03 34.74 24.56
CA ILE A 426 -13.30 35.57 23.61
C ILE A 426 -12.99 36.92 24.24
N ALA A 427 -11.73 37.15 24.59
CA ALA A 427 -11.36 38.36 25.34
C ALA A 427 -11.67 39.72 24.63
N CYS A 428 -11.94 39.71 23.31
CA CYS A 428 -12.21 40.92 22.53
C CYS A 428 -13.69 41.20 22.30
N THR A 429 -14.59 40.25 22.57
CA THR A 429 -16.03 40.47 22.50
C THR A 429 -16.46 41.32 23.69
N THR A 430 -17.51 42.12 23.48
CA THR A 430 -18.09 42.96 24.53
C THR A 430 -19.59 42.78 24.60
N ASP A 431 -20.16 43.03 25.78
CA ASP A 431 -21.60 42.89 26.03
C ASP A 431 -22.14 41.48 25.70
N ASP A 432 -21.35 40.46 26.04
CA ASP A 432 -21.70 39.04 25.94
C ASP A 432 -23.02 38.73 26.65
N VAL A 433 -23.98 38.29 25.85
CA VAL A 433 -25.32 37.93 26.32
C VAL A 433 -25.75 36.61 25.73
N CYS A 434 -26.50 35.87 26.50
CA CYS A 434 -27.09 34.64 26.02
C CYS A 434 -28.18 34.93 24.98
N ALA A 435 -28.10 34.25 23.84
CA ALA A 435 -29.13 34.27 22.82
C ALA A 435 -29.32 32.86 22.26
N VAL A 436 -30.52 32.31 22.46
CA VAL A 436 -30.93 30.99 21.96
C VAL A 436 -29.96 29.89 22.42
N GLY A 437 -29.55 29.94 23.70
CA GLY A 437 -28.69 28.92 24.32
C GLY A 437 -27.21 29.02 23.96
N THR A 438 -26.78 30.08 23.28
CA THR A 438 -25.37 30.36 23.00
C THR A 438 -24.97 31.69 23.61
N CYS A 439 -23.76 31.79 24.15
CA CYS A 439 -23.21 33.07 24.55
C CYS A 439 -22.75 33.83 23.30
N VAL A 440 -23.33 35.01 23.06
CA VAL A 440 -23.00 35.84 21.90
C VAL A 440 -22.56 37.24 22.37
N GLY A 441 -21.34 37.63 22.00
CA GLY A 441 -20.84 38.99 22.19
C GLY A 441 -20.88 39.85 20.93
N ASP A 442 -20.75 41.17 21.10
CA ASP A 442 -20.48 42.10 20.01
C ASP A 442 -19.02 41.94 19.55
N ASP A 443 -18.83 41.38 18.37
CA ASP A 443 -17.54 41.12 17.74
C ASP A 443 -17.03 42.29 16.88
N SER A 444 -17.76 43.41 16.82
CA SER A 444 -17.38 44.59 16.02
C SER A 444 -16.00 45.17 16.41
N ALA A 445 -15.54 44.87 17.63
CA ALA A 445 -14.22 45.26 18.14
C ALA A 445 -13.16 44.15 18.05
N CYS A 446 -13.55 42.92 17.72
CA CYS A 446 -12.65 41.79 17.49
C CYS A 446 -11.96 41.91 16.13
N VAL A 447 -10.94 42.77 16.06
CA VAL A 447 -9.97 42.70 14.97
C VAL A 447 -8.93 41.67 15.35
N CYS A 448 -8.97 40.50 14.70
CA CYS A 448 -7.98 39.48 14.94
C CYS A 448 -6.60 39.94 14.44
N VAL A 449 -5.66 40.15 15.39
CA VAL A 449 -4.25 40.44 15.10
C VAL A 449 -3.42 39.32 15.72
N PRO A 450 -3.21 38.20 15.00
CA PRO A 450 -2.40 37.09 15.48
C PRO A 450 -0.98 37.55 15.75
N THR A 451 -0.45 37.11 16.89
CA THR A 451 0.96 37.30 17.25
C THR A 451 1.70 36.00 16.97
N PHE A 452 2.70 36.09 16.08
CA PHE A 452 3.60 34.99 15.77
C PHE A 452 4.90 35.14 16.56
N SER A 453 5.52 34.03 16.92
CA SER A 453 6.88 33.99 17.44
C SER A 453 7.89 34.25 16.32
N ASP A 454 9.08 34.70 16.69
CA ASP A 454 10.22 34.79 15.76
C ASP A 454 10.82 33.40 15.46
N ASP A 455 10.25 32.34 16.02
CA ASP A 455 10.75 30.96 15.96
C ASP A 455 9.86 30.14 15.01
N ALA A 456 10.09 30.33 13.70
CA ALA A 456 9.30 29.69 12.66
C ALA A 456 10.16 29.20 11.50
N VAL A 457 9.70 28.14 10.86
CA VAL A 457 10.29 27.60 9.63
C VAL A 457 9.25 27.46 8.55
N LYS A 458 9.68 27.57 7.30
CA LYS A 458 8.91 27.29 6.11
C LYS A 458 9.44 26.02 5.47
N LEU A 459 8.54 25.17 5.02
CA LEU A 459 8.89 24.07 4.13
C LEU A 459 9.40 24.57 2.77
N ASN A 460 10.63 24.19 2.45
CA ASN A 460 11.26 24.47 1.15
C ASN A 460 11.48 23.20 0.32
N PHE A 461 11.14 22.04 0.88
CA PHE A 461 11.11 20.76 0.18
C PHE A 461 9.97 19.91 0.73
N ILE A 462 9.18 19.32 -0.16
CA ILE A 462 8.16 18.33 0.16
C ILE A 462 8.20 17.26 -0.93
N ALA A 463 8.18 15.98 -0.53
CA ALA A 463 8.02 14.85 -1.44
C ALA A 463 7.25 13.74 -0.73
N LEU A 464 6.30 13.10 -1.41
CA LEU A 464 5.74 11.83 -0.98
C LEU A 464 6.84 10.77 -0.92
N GLY A 465 6.88 10.01 0.17
CA GLY A 465 7.69 8.79 0.26
C GLY A 465 7.16 7.72 -0.70
N ASP A 466 8.03 6.89 -1.27
CA ASP A 466 7.71 6.03 -2.42
C ASP A 466 7.78 4.51 -2.13
N GLY A 467 8.06 4.09 -0.90
CA GLY A 467 8.16 2.65 -0.59
C GLY A 467 7.77 2.19 0.81
N GLY A 468 7.08 3.02 1.62
CA GLY A 468 6.69 2.62 2.98
C GLY A 468 7.87 2.23 3.89
N LYS A 469 9.08 2.71 3.56
CA LYS A 469 10.32 2.38 4.27
C LYS A 469 10.54 3.29 5.47
N PRO A 470 11.36 2.88 6.46
CA PRO A 470 11.79 3.77 7.53
C PRO A 470 12.37 5.07 6.95
N GLY A 471 11.78 6.21 7.32
CA GLY A 471 12.14 7.54 6.80
C GLY A 471 11.38 8.01 5.55
N GLU A 472 10.45 7.19 5.03
CA GLU A 472 9.55 7.56 3.93
C GLU A 472 8.09 7.64 4.35
N GLY A 473 7.67 6.83 5.33
CA GLY A 473 6.37 6.90 5.99
C GLY A 473 6.50 7.07 7.50
N LEU A 474 5.35 7.14 8.19
CA LEU A 474 5.28 7.11 9.64
C LEU A 474 4.29 6.06 10.11
N ASP A 475 4.58 5.48 11.27
CA ASP A 475 3.60 4.72 12.04
C ASP A 475 2.58 5.69 12.68
N LEU A 476 1.34 5.66 12.20
CA LEU A 476 0.25 6.54 12.61
C LEU A 476 -0.74 5.88 13.56
N ASP A 477 -0.91 4.56 13.48
CA ASP A 477 -1.83 3.79 14.34
C ASP A 477 -1.12 3.19 15.57
N GLY A 478 0.22 3.21 15.61
CA GLY A 478 1.03 2.67 16.68
C GLY A 478 1.13 1.14 16.64
N ASP A 479 0.64 0.50 15.58
CA ASP A 479 0.68 -0.94 15.41
C ASP A 479 1.93 -1.33 14.61
N ALA A 480 2.91 -1.88 15.30
CA ALA A 480 4.16 -2.32 14.68
C ALA A 480 3.98 -3.42 13.61
N THR A 481 2.79 -4.02 13.50
CA THR A 481 2.43 -5.07 12.54
C THR A 481 1.70 -4.55 11.31
N THR A 482 1.15 -3.33 11.33
CA THR A 482 0.45 -2.74 10.18
C THR A 482 1.46 -2.07 9.25
N CYS A 483 1.30 -2.26 7.94
CA CYS A 483 2.17 -1.65 6.95
C CYS A 483 1.37 -1.21 5.75
N ALA A 484 1.71 -0.05 5.20
CA ALA A 484 1.19 0.36 3.91
C ALA A 484 2.28 1.09 3.10
N PRO A 485 2.52 0.70 1.83
CA PRO A 485 1.85 -0.38 1.10
C PRO A 485 2.28 -1.78 1.60
N LEU A 486 1.38 -2.78 1.50
CA LEU A 486 1.57 -4.17 1.98
C LEU A 486 2.71 -4.93 1.26
N SER A 487 3.23 -4.38 0.16
CA SER A 487 4.18 -5.02 -0.75
C SER A 487 5.67 -4.90 -0.35
N GLN A 488 5.99 -4.42 0.86
CA GLN A 488 7.38 -4.24 1.30
C GLN A 488 7.62 -4.73 2.74
N PRO A 489 8.77 -5.37 3.04
CA PRO A 489 9.14 -5.76 4.40
C PRO A 489 9.50 -4.52 5.22
N CYS A 490 8.57 -4.05 6.07
CA CYS A 490 8.80 -2.89 6.94
C CYS A 490 9.01 -3.33 8.39
N SER A 491 10.13 -2.89 8.98
CA SER A 491 10.38 -3.07 10.42
C SER A 491 9.79 -1.87 11.17
N GLY A 492 8.61 -2.03 11.78
CA GLY A 492 8.05 -1.09 12.76
C GLY A 492 6.81 -0.29 12.33
N GLY A 493 5.82 -0.90 11.67
CA GLY A 493 4.48 -0.32 11.62
C GLY A 493 4.23 0.82 10.62
N ILE A 494 4.97 0.90 9.50
CA ILE A 494 5.01 2.14 8.70
C ILE A 494 3.79 2.28 7.80
N ASN A 495 3.10 3.43 7.89
CA ASN A 495 1.96 3.79 7.06
C ASN A 495 2.35 4.85 6.00
N ASN A 496 2.22 4.50 4.72
CA ASN A 496 2.36 5.41 3.58
C ASN A 496 1.68 4.85 2.31
N SER A 497 0.39 4.52 2.39
CA SER A 497 -0.41 3.99 1.27
C SER A 497 -0.37 4.88 0.02
N LEU A 498 -0.50 6.20 0.21
CA LEU A 498 -0.43 7.20 -0.87
C LEU A 498 0.97 7.34 -1.49
N GLY A 499 1.98 6.62 -0.99
CA GLY A 499 3.32 6.61 -1.55
C GLY A 499 3.41 6.07 -2.97
N ALA A 500 2.46 5.21 -3.39
CA ALA A 500 2.35 4.75 -4.78
C ALA A 500 2.19 5.91 -5.78
N LEU A 501 1.68 7.05 -5.30
CA LEU A 501 1.43 8.24 -6.12
C LEU A 501 2.69 9.10 -6.33
N ALA A 502 3.78 8.79 -5.62
CA ALA A 502 5.00 9.59 -5.61
C ALA A 502 5.59 9.81 -7.02
N GLY A 503 5.54 8.80 -7.89
CA GLY A 503 6.09 8.87 -9.25
C GLY A 503 5.48 9.97 -10.12
N PHE A 504 4.21 10.32 -9.88
CA PHE A 504 3.53 11.38 -10.62
C PHE A 504 3.33 12.66 -9.81
N ALA A 505 3.30 12.58 -8.48
CA ALA A 505 3.01 13.72 -7.60
C ALA A 505 4.28 14.48 -7.16
N ASN A 506 5.44 13.82 -7.07
CA ASN A 506 6.64 14.46 -6.53
C ASN A 506 7.21 15.58 -7.40
N ALA A 507 7.20 15.43 -8.73
CA ALA A 507 7.68 16.49 -9.62
C ALA A 507 6.78 17.75 -9.57
N PRO A 508 5.45 17.64 -9.73
CA PRO A 508 4.54 18.78 -9.53
C PRO A 508 4.63 19.41 -8.14
N LEU A 509 4.77 18.60 -7.08
CA LEU A 509 4.89 19.10 -5.72
C LEU A 509 6.20 19.88 -5.50
N ALA A 510 7.31 19.36 -6.02
CA ALA A 510 8.60 20.05 -5.99
C ALA A 510 8.54 21.38 -6.76
N ASP A 511 7.89 21.41 -7.92
CA ASP A 511 7.68 22.63 -8.70
C ASP A 511 6.81 23.64 -7.94
N ALA A 512 5.72 23.19 -7.30
CA ALA A 512 4.82 24.04 -6.52
C ALA A 512 5.51 24.65 -5.29
N VAL A 513 6.32 23.87 -4.56
CA VAL A 513 7.12 24.38 -3.43
C VAL A 513 8.20 25.36 -3.91
N THR A 514 8.82 25.08 -5.06
CA THR A 514 9.86 25.95 -5.66
C THR A 514 9.27 27.26 -6.20
N GLY A 515 8.08 27.19 -6.79
CA GLY A 515 7.31 28.33 -7.29
C GLY A 515 6.63 29.15 -6.20
N GLY A 516 6.55 28.62 -4.97
CA GLY A 516 5.86 29.26 -3.85
C GLY A 516 4.34 29.07 -3.86
N ASP A 517 3.81 28.17 -4.68
CA ASP A 517 2.38 27.85 -4.71
C ASP A 517 1.97 27.08 -3.44
N VAL A 518 2.86 26.22 -2.92
CA VAL A 518 2.68 25.55 -1.63
C VAL A 518 3.58 26.21 -0.58
N MET A 519 2.98 26.82 0.43
CA MET A 519 3.70 27.31 1.61
C MET A 519 3.06 26.78 2.88
N LEU A 520 3.79 25.92 3.57
CA LEU A 520 3.44 25.44 4.89
C LEU A 520 4.52 25.92 5.88
N LEU A 521 4.05 26.57 6.93
CA LEU A 521 4.82 27.24 7.97
C LEU A 521 4.63 26.46 9.27
N LEU A 522 5.71 26.25 10.01
CA LEU A 522 5.69 25.65 11.34
C LEU A 522 6.28 26.66 12.32
N GLU A 523 5.51 27.05 13.33
CA GLU A 523 5.91 27.98 14.38
C GLU A 523 6.08 27.22 15.70
N VAL A 524 7.16 27.48 16.43
CA VAL A 524 7.33 27.01 17.81
C VAL A 524 6.57 27.97 18.74
N ARG A 525 5.48 27.48 19.34
CA ARG A 525 4.66 28.23 20.31
C ARG A 525 5.19 28.09 21.72
N GLU A 526 5.56 26.88 22.09
CA GLU A 526 6.13 26.56 23.39
C GLU A 526 7.26 25.54 23.24
N LYS A 527 8.29 25.70 24.06
CA LYS A 527 9.43 24.78 24.08
C LYS A 527 10.04 24.67 25.47
N THR A 528 10.21 23.44 25.93
CA THR A 528 10.96 23.12 27.15
C THR A 528 12.21 22.29 26.81
N ALA A 529 12.81 21.65 27.81
CA ALA A 529 13.92 20.72 27.59
C ALA A 529 13.46 19.38 26.99
N SER A 530 12.18 19.01 27.12
CA SER A 530 11.64 17.70 26.71
C SER A 530 10.33 17.78 25.92
N THR A 531 9.69 18.95 25.85
CA THR A 531 8.42 19.16 25.13
C THR A 531 8.52 20.30 24.13
N ILE A 532 7.71 20.23 23.09
CA ILE A 532 7.56 21.27 22.07
C ILE A 532 6.08 21.35 21.66
N LEU A 533 5.58 22.54 21.38
CA LEU A 533 4.28 22.78 20.77
C LEU A 533 4.49 23.49 19.45
N LEU A 534 4.19 22.81 18.35
CA LEU A 534 4.24 23.39 17.01
C LEU A 534 2.85 23.87 16.60
N ALA A 535 2.77 25.03 15.97
CA ALA A 535 1.59 25.47 15.23
C ALA A 535 1.88 25.36 13.74
N ALA A 536 0.92 24.84 12.96
CA ALA A 536 1.06 24.68 11.53
C ALA A 536 0.12 25.65 10.79
N TYR A 537 0.67 26.37 9.82
CA TYR A 537 -0.10 27.32 9.01
C TYR A 537 0.14 27.08 7.54
N GLN A 538 -0.93 27.13 6.76
CA GLN A 538 -0.79 27.38 5.32
C GLN A 538 -0.59 28.88 5.13
N GLY A 539 0.21 29.30 4.16
CA GLY A 539 0.50 30.72 3.96
C GLY A 539 0.78 31.13 2.53
N GLU A 540 1.15 32.39 2.38
CA GLU A 540 1.56 33.00 1.11
C GLU A 540 2.74 33.96 1.34
N LEU A 541 3.36 34.43 0.25
CA LEU A 541 4.39 35.46 0.35
C LEU A 541 3.79 36.77 0.82
N ASP A 542 4.46 37.44 1.74
CA ASP A 542 4.06 38.80 2.12
C ASP A 542 4.22 39.76 0.93
N ALA A 543 3.12 40.43 0.57
CA ALA A 543 3.06 41.42 -0.52
C ALA A 543 4.05 42.59 -0.35
N SER A 544 4.58 42.81 0.86
CA SER A 544 5.65 43.77 1.14
C SER A 544 7.03 43.32 0.63
N ASN A 545 7.22 42.04 0.28
CA ASN A 545 8.46 41.50 -0.26
C ASN A 545 8.24 40.62 -1.53
N PRO A 546 7.70 41.16 -2.63
CA PRO A 546 7.25 40.38 -3.80
C PRO A 546 8.38 39.81 -4.69
N GLY A 547 9.65 40.12 -4.39
CA GLY A 547 10.81 39.67 -5.16
C GLY A 547 11.67 38.65 -4.42
N CYS A 548 11.12 38.03 -3.38
CA CYS A 548 11.88 37.12 -2.53
C CYS A 548 12.14 35.77 -3.20
N ASP A 549 13.29 35.16 -2.88
CA ASP A 549 13.61 33.80 -3.30
C ASP A 549 13.06 32.80 -2.28
N TYR A 550 12.03 32.06 -2.69
CA TYR A 550 11.32 31.06 -1.89
C TYR A 550 12.22 29.96 -1.32
N GLN A 551 13.40 29.75 -1.91
CA GLN A 551 14.38 28.75 -1.49
C GLN A 551 15.33 29.27 -0.40
N THR A 552 15.17 30.52 0.05
CA THR A 552 16.04 31.16 1.04
C THR A 552 15.28 31.64 2.27
N GLN A 553 15.99 31.78 3.39
CA GLN A 553 15.46 32.28 4.66
C GLN A 553 15.07 33.77 4.67
N THR A 554 15.18 34.48 3.54
CA THR A 554 15.10 35.96 3.53
C THR A 554 13.70 36.52 3.37
N CYS A 555 12.68 35.65 3.35
CA CYS A 555 11.31 36.03 3.04
C CYS A 555 10.43 36.15 4.29
N ALA A 556 9.44 37.03 4.18
CA ALA A 556 8.33 37.14 5.11
C ALA A 556 7.10 36.48 4.49
N TYR A 557 6.32 35.77 5.31
CA TYR A 557 5.19 34.95 4.89
C TYR A 557 3.95 35.28 5.71
N ARG A 558 2.80 35.42 5.06
CA ARG A 558 1.52 35.64 5.75
C ARG A 558 0.88 34.29 6.03
N ALA A 559 0.37 34.10 7.23
CA ALA A 559 -0.41 32.91 7.55
C ALA A 559 -1.85 33.09 7.01
N SER A 560 -2.37 32.05 6.37
CA SER A 560 -3.74 32.03 5.85
C SER A 560 -4.74 32.04 7.00
N SER A 561 -5.79 32.84 6.83
CA SER A 561 -6.92 32.91 7.77
C SER A 561 -7.61 31.54 7.96
N LEU A 562 -7.46 30.60 7.03
CA LEU A 562 -7.97 29.22 7.14
C LEU A 562 -7.32 28.41 8.27
N THR A 563 -6.15 28.83 8.76
CA THR A 563 -5.40 28.13 9.82
C THR A 563 -5.37 28.90 11.14
N ILE A 564 -6.17 29.98 11.23
CA ILE A 564 -6.24 30.86 12.40
C ILE A 564 -7.69 30.97 12.83
N ASP A 565 -7.94 30.77 14.11
CA ASP A 565 -9.26 30.97 14.67
C ASP A 565 -9.65 32.45 14.52
N PRO A 566 -10.74 32.77 13.80
CA PRO A 566 -11.08 34.16 13.48
C PRO A 566 -11.49 34.96 14.72
N LYS A 567 -11.81 34.30 15.84
CA LYS A 567 -12.25 34.93 17.09
C LYS A 567 -11.12 35.04 18.10
N THR A 568 -10.36 33.97 18.30
CA THR A 568 -9.31 33.91 19.34
C THR A 568 -7.91 34.23 18.82
N CYS A 569 -7.71 34.27 17.49
CA CYS A 569 -6.42 34.37 16.83
C CYS A 569 -5.43 33.25 17.16
N ALA A 570 -5.89 32.18 17.79
CA ALA A 570 -5.09 31.00 18.04
C ALA A 570 -4.91 30.21 16.72
N PRO A 571 -3.78 29.51 16.55
CA PRO A 571 -3.67 28.53 15.48
C PRO A 571 -4.75 27.46 15.62
N LEU A 572 -5.45 27.15 14.54
CA LEU A 572 -6.42 26.03 14.50
C LEU A 572 -5.72 24.67 14.55
N VAL A 573 -4.45 24.63 14.15
CA VAL A 573 -3.67 23.40 14.03
C VAL A 573 -2.48 23.50 14.96
N THR A 574 -2.52 22.70 16.03
CA THR A 574 -1.41 22.58 16.96
C THR A 574 -0.98 21.13 17.10
N LEU A 575 0.31 20.90 17.09
CA LEU A 575 0.94 19.59 17.16
C LEU A 575 1.79 19.55 18.44
N PRO A 576 1.19 19.11 19.58
CA PRO A 576 1.96 18.92 20.80
C PRO A 576 2.94 17.77 20.61
N GLY A 577 4.12 17.89 21.19
CA GLY A 577 5.21 16.96 20.92
C GLY A 577 6.30 16.91 21.97
N THR A 578 7.26 16.04 21.72
CA THR A 578 8.45 15.84 22.55
C THR A 578 9.71 16.17 21.76
N ILE A 579 10.73 16.62 22.50
CA ILE A 579 12.07 16.88 21.96
C ILE A 579 13.10 16.10 22.76
N ASN A 580 13.96 15.34 22.07
CA ASN A 580 15.09 14.62 22.65
C ASN A 580 16.38 14.97 21.90
N GLY A 581 17.13 15.93 22.42
CA GLY A 581 18.27 16.50 21.70
C GLY A 581 17.80 17.25 20.46
N THR A 582 18.12 16.74 19.28
CA THR A 582 17.64 17.29 17.99
C THR A 582 16.41 16.55 17.46
N GLN A 583 16.03 15.40 18.03
CA GLN A 583 14.86 14.66 17.55
C GLN A 583 13.58 15.31 18.05
N VAL A 584 12.60 15.46 17.15
CA VAL A 584 11.27 16.00 17.44
C VAL A 584 10.23 15.01 16.95
N VAL A 585 9.26 14.72 17.81
CA VAL A 585 8.03 14.00 17.46
C VAL A 585 6.87 14.85 17.93
N ALA A 586 5.97 15.26 17.03
CA ALA A 586 4.87 16.15 17.34
C ALA A 586 3.58 15.75 16.59
N GLY A 587 2.42 15.95 17.22
CA GLY A 587 1.13 15.49 16.68
C GLY A 587 0.84 14.03 17.04
N GLY A 588 0.04 13.36 16.22
CA GLY A 588 -0.43 11.98 16.42
C GLY A 588 -1.95 11.89 16.38
N LYS A 589 -2.50 10.84 17.01
CA LYS A 589 -3.93 10.54 17.02
C LYS A 589 -4.79 11.76 17.38
N ASN A 590 -5.92 11.95 16.70
CA ASN A 590 -6.85 13.09 16.82
C ASN A 590 -6.31 14.44 16.34
N SER A 591 -5.10 14.50 15.78
CA SER A 591 -4.59 15.73 15.15
C SER A 591 -5.19 15.87 13.76
N VAL A 592 -5.78 17.04 13.49
CA VAL A 592 -6.42 17.34 12.20
C VAL A 592 -5.70 18.51 11.54
N PHE A 593 -5.34 18.37 10.27
CA PHE A 593 -4.71 19.42 9.50
C PHE A 593 -5.43 19.61 8.16
N PRO A 594 -6.18 20.71 7.97
CA PRO A 594 -6.69 21.07 6.66
C PRO A 594 -5.51 21.46 5.76
N PHE A 595 -5.42 20.82 4.60
CA PHE A 595 -4.33 20.97 3.66
C PHE A 595 -4.88 21.24 2.26
N ASN A 596 -4.61 22.45 1.74
CA ASN A 596 -4.97 22.80 0.37
C ASN A 596 -3.75 22.63 -0.54
N LEU A 597 -3.84 21.73 -1.51
CA LEU A 597 -2.81 21.52 -2.53
C LEU A 597 -3.18 22.31 -3.80
N PRO A 598 -2.45 23.37 -4.17
CA PRO A 598 -2.68 24.09 -5.41
C PRO A 598 -2.23 23.27 -6.62
N LEU A 599 -3.08 23.25 -7.65
CA LEU A 599 -2.94 22.52 -8.90
C LEU A 599 -3.08 23.48 -10.08
N GLY A 600 -2.17 24.45 -10.22
CA GLY A 600 -2.01 25.26 -11.45
C GLY A 600 -3.28 25.91 -12.04
N GLY A 601 -4.32 26.17 -11.22
CA GLY A 601 -5.63 26.67 -11.67
C GLY A 601 -6.82 26.19 -10.83
N ALA A 602 -6.63 25.18 -9.99
CA ALA A 602 -7.57 24.76 -8.95
C ALA A 602 -6.82 24.44 -7.64
N SER A 603 -7.55 24.19 -6.56
CA SER A 603 -6.98 23.70 -5.30
C SER A 603 -7.70 22.41 -4.91
N LEU A 604 -6.93 21.39 -4.57
CA LEU A 604 -7.44 20.17 -3.97
C LEU A 604 -7.46 20.37 -2.45
N GLU A 605 -8.65 20.52 -1.89
CA GLU A 605 -8.84 20.67 -0.45
C GLU A 605 -9.00 19.29 0.18
N ILE A 606 -8.06 18.92 1.06
CA ILE A 606 -8.12 17.65 1.80
C ILE A 606 -7.88 17.92 3.29
N THR A 607 -8.45 17.08 4.13
CA THR A 607 -8.19 17.10 5.56
C THR A 607 -7.35 15.88 5.91
N LEU A 608 -6.22 16.12 6.58
CA LEU A 608 -5.37 15.06 7.10
C LEU A 608 -5.72 14.81 8.56
N TYR A 609 -5.92 13.54 8.89
CA TYR A 609 -6.17 13.02 10.23
C TYR A 609 -4.90 12.36 10.77
N ASN A 610 -4.82 12.23 12.09
CA ASN A 610 -3.70 11.62 12.81
C ASN A 610 -2.34 12.21 12.42
N VAL A 611 -2.32 13.53 12.17
CA VAL A 611 -1.15 14.23 11.64
C VAL A 611 0.01 14.16 12.62
N ARG A 612 1.15 13.62 12.17
CA ARG A 612 2.33 13.40 12.99
C ARG A 612 3.58 13.87 12.24
N PHE A 613 4.43 14.63 12.89
CA PHE A 613 5.77 14.93 12.42
C PHE A 613 6.78 14.12 13.23
N GLU A 614 7.73 13.49 12.55
CA GLU A 614 8.90 12.87 13.18
C GLU A 614 10.16 13.21 12.37
N GLY A 615 11.16 13.75 13.05
CA GLY A 615 12.37 14.19 12.40
C GLY A 615 13.37 14.86 13.32
N THR A 616 14.19 15.72 12.73
CA THR A 616 15.22 16.49 13.42
C THR A 616 14.98 17.98 13.28
N ALA A 617 15.25 18.71 14.35
CA ALA A 617 15.17 20.16 14.44
C ALA A 617 16.55 20.72 14.77
N THR A 618 16.92 21.80 14.07
CA THR A 618 18.16 22.55 14.31
C THR A 618 17.81 23.86 15.01
N PHE A 619 18.41 24.07 16.18
CA PHE A 619 18.25 25.31 16.93
C PHE A 619 19.55 26.10 16.95
N VAL A 620 19.49 27.38 16.58
CA VAL A 620 20.61 28.33 16.67
C VAL A 620 20.20 29.44 17.62
N ASP A 621 21.02 29.68 18.66
CA ASP A 621 20.73 30.64 19.73
C ASP A 621 19.36 30.45 20.43
N GLY A 622 18.80 29.23 20.34
CA GLY A 622 17.53 28.86 20.95
C GLY A 622 16.34 28.83 19.99
N ASN A 623 16.48 29.38 18.77
CA ASN A 623 15.44 29.46 17.75
C ASN A 623 15.59 28.35 16.72
N LEU A 624 14.49 27.77 16.25
CA LEU A 624 14.41 26.80 15.16
C LEU A 624 14.81 27.48 13.84
N THR A 625 15.84 26.96 13.19
CA THR A 625 16.32 27.49 11.90
C THR A 625 16.24 26.47 10.77
N ALA A 626 16.05 25.20 11.10
CA ALA A 626 15.79 24.15 10.13
C ALA A 626 15.05 22.98 10.79
N LEU A 627 14.25 22.30 9.99
CA LEU A 627 13.54 21.08 10.38
C LEU A 627 13.53 20.11 9.19
N GLU A 628 13.88 18.85 9.43
CA GLU A 628 13.95 17.81 8.40
C GLU A 628 13.41 16.50 8.94
N GLY A 629 12.50 15.85 8.22
CA GLY A 629 11.86 14.62 8.68
C GLY A 629 10.73 14.17 7.78
N VAL A 630 9.76 13.48 8.38
CA VAL A 630 8.53 13.05 7.72
C VAL A 630 7.34 13.69 8.44
N LEU A 631 6.44 14.29 7.68
CA LEU A 631 5.11 14.70 8.12
C LEU A 631 4.12 13.66 7.58
N GLY A 632 3.59 12.83 8.46
CA GLY A 632 2.59 11.83 8.17
C GLY A 632 1.17 12.30 8.49
N GLY A 633 0.19 11.65 7.88
CA GLY A 633 -1.23 11.81 8.16
C GLY A 633 -2.04 10.80 7.34
N ALA A 634 -3.36 10.75 7.55
CA ALA A 634 -4.27 9.90 6.80
C ALA A 634 -5.41 10.71 6.20
N ALA A 635 -5.86 10.34 5.02
CA ALA A 635 -6.99 10.98 4.36
C ALA A 635 -8.05 9.93 3.99
N PRO A 636 -9.33 10.15 4.34
CA PRO A 636 -10.41 9.25 3.96
C PRO A 636 -10.49 9.10 2.44
N LYS A 637 -10.55 7.86 1.95
CA LYS A 637 -10.60 7.55 0.50
C LYS A 637 -11.79 8.23 -0.17
N ALA A 638 -12.94 8.26 0.50
CA ALA A 638 -14.13 8.96 0.04
C ALA A 638 -13.91 10.49 -0.07
N ALA A 639 -13.20 11.09 0.89
CA ALA A 639 -12.88 12.52 0.86
C ALA A 639 -11.90 12.85 -0.27
N LEU A 640 -10.88 12.01 -0.50
CA LEU A 640 -9.97 12.15 -1.64
C LEU A 640 -10.72 12.10 -2.98
N SER A 641 -11.61 11.12 -3.17
CA SER A 641 -12.43 11.01 -4.38
C SER A 641 -13.33 12.24 -4.57
N ALA A 642 -14.01 12.67 -3.51
CA ALA A 642 -14.91 13.83 -3.54
C ALA A 642 -14.17 15.15 -3.80
N ALA A 643 -12.93 15.29 -3.32
CA ALA A 643 -12.09 16.44 -3.59
C ALA A 643 -11.65 16.47 -5.07
N VAL A 644 -11.27 15.32 -5.64
CA VAL A 644 -10.94 15.22 -7.08
C VAL A 644 -12.17 15.47 -7.97
N ASP A 645 -13.36 15.06 -7.55
CA ASP A 645 -14.62 15.33 -8.27
C ASP A 645 -14.94 16.82 -8.45
N GLN A 646 -14.43 17.66 -7.54
CA GLN A 646 -14.66 19.10 -7.57
C GLN A 646 -13.65 19.85 -8.46
N LEU A 647 -12.61 19.16 -8.94
CA LEU A 647 -11.61 19.76 -9.80
C LEU A 647 -12.13 19.94 -11.24
N PRO A 648 -11.80 21.05 -11.91
CA PRO A 648 -12.05 21.20 -13.34
C PRO A 648 -11.35 20.10 -14.17
N PRO A 649 -11.94 19.64 -15.31
CA PRO A 649 -11.40 18.53 -16.11
C PRO A 649 -9.95 18.68 -16.62
N ASP A 650 -9.47 19.92 -16.72
CA ASP A 650 -8.13 20.27 -17.24
C ASP A 650 -7.24 20.94 -16.18
N SER A 651 -7.59 20.86 -14.88
CA SER A 651 -6.85 21.57 -13.83
C SER A 651 -5.60 20.86 -13.33
N LEU A 652 -5.31 19.62 -13.75
CA LEU A 652 -4.14 18.91 -13.27
C LEU A 652 -2.87 19.30 -14.07
N PRO A 653 -1.73 19.50 -13.38
CA PRO A 653 -0.44 19.70 -14.04
C PRO A 653 -0.15 18.58 -15.05
N ALA A 654 0.50 18.91 -16.16
CA ALA A 654 0.92 17.98 -17.22
C ALA A 654 -0.21 17.26 -18.00
N GLY A 655 -1.49 17.68 -17.87
CA GLY A 655 -2.58 17.13 -18.68
C GLY A 655 -3.01 15.72 -18.27
N ILE A 656 -2.73 15.34 -17.02
CA ILE A 656 -3.18 14.08 -16.43
C ILE A 656 -4.71 14.07 -16.39
N PRO A 657 -5.40 13.09 -16.99
CA PRO A 657 -6.86 13.00 -16.91
C PRO A 657 -7.31 12.77 -15.46
N LEU A 658 -8.31 13.50 -14.97
CA LEU A 658 -8.89 13.27 -13.64
C LEU A 658 -9.34 11.80 -13.45
N ALA A 659 -9.79 11.15 -14.52
CA ALA A 659 -10.18 9.75 -14.50
C ALA A 659 -9.03 8.80 -14.11
N LEU A 660 -7.78 9.13 -14.48
CA LEU A 660 -6.61 8.36 -14.10
C LEU A 660 -6.31 8.52 -12.61
N ILE A 661 -6.43 9.74 -12.06
CA ILE A 661 -6.26 9.95 -10.61
C ILE A 661 -7.34 9.20 -9.83
N LYS A 662 -8.58 9.18 -10.33
CA LYS A 662 -9.66 8.42 -9.70
C LYS A 662 -9.42 6.92 -9.69
N SER A 663 -8.93 6.33 -10.79
CA SER A 663 -8.60 4.89 -10.78
C SER A 663 -7.52 4.58 -9.74
N PHE A 664 -6.51 5.46 -9.59
CA PHE A 664 -5.54 5.31 -8.51
C PHE A 664 -6.17 5.42 -7.13
N ILE A 665 -7.06 6.39 -6.89
CA ILE A 665 -7.76 6.53 -5.60
C ILE A 665 -8.60 5.28 -5.31
N GLU A 666 -9.29 4.73 -6.30
CA GLU A 666 -10.09 3.50 -6.19
C GLU A 666 -9.23 2.28 -5.84
N GLU A 667 -7.98 2.24 -6.29
CA GLU A 667 -7.01 1.17 -5.99
C GLU A 667 -6.20 1.41 -4.70
N LEU A 668 -6.37 2.56 -4.01
CA LEU A 668 -5.65 2.81 -2.76
C LEU A 668 -6.06 1.81 -1.68
N ASP A 669 -5.06 1.24 -1.03
CA ASP A 669 -5.18 0.48 0.20
C ASP A 669 -5.51 1.44 1.35
N THR A 670 -6.64 1.24 2.01
CA THR A 670 -6.98 1.97 3.23
C THR A 670 -6.43 1.22 4.42
N ASP A 671 -5.61 1.90 5.21
CA ASP A 671 -4.80 1.28 6.28
C ASP A 671 -5.03 1.90 7.65
N ILE A 672 -5.69 3.06 7.70
CA ILE A 672 -6.00 3.81 8.92
C ILE A 672 -7.52 3.92 9.08
N ASP A 673 -7.96 3.67 10.32
CA ASP A 673 -9.28 4.03 10.84
C ASP A 673 -9.18 5.44 11.43
N ALA A 674 -9.77 6.44 10.77
CA ALA A 674 -9.62 7.84 11.19
C ALA A 674 -10.69 8.30 12.19
N ASP A 675 -11.82 7.60 12.29
CA ASP A 675 -12.94 7.94 13.17
C ASP A 675 -13.17 6.95 14.33
N ASP A 676 -12.30 5.94 14.45
CA ASP A 676 -12.31 4.89 15.47
C ASP A 676 -13.59 4.03 15.44
N ASP A 677 -14.19 3.82 14.26
CA ASP A 677 -15.38 2.97 14.08
C ASP A 677 -15.05 1.47 13.88
N GLY A 678 -13.76 1.14 13.77
CA GLY A 678 -13.22 -0.20 13.55
C GLY A 678 -13.01 -0.58 12.08
N ILE A 679 -13.35 0.30 11.14
CA ILE A 679 -13.14 0.12 9.70
C ILE A 679 -11.93 0.94 9.28
N LYS A 680 -11.10 0.41 8.37
CA LYS A 680 -9.99 1.17 7.77
C LYS A 680 -10.46 1.78 6.46
N GLU A 681 -10.79 3.06 6.46
CA GLU A 681 -11.36 3.83 5.33
C GLU A 681 -10.44 4.97 4.86
N SER A 682 -9.36 5.22 5.59
CA SER A 682 -8.39 6.26 5.31
C SER A 682 -7.07 5.70 4.80
N ALA A 683 -6.51 6.36 3.79
CA ALA A 683 -5.19 6.05 3.24
C ALA A 683 -4.13 6.94 3.89
N SER A 684 -3.11 6.33 4.46
CA SER A 684 -1.97 7.03 5.04
C SER A 684 -1.06 7.65 3.98
N LEU A 685 -0.36 8.72 4.37
CA LEU A 685 0.68 9.36 3.58
C LEU A 685 1.84 9.78 4.47
N GLY A 686 3.05 9.69 3.92
CA GLY A 686 4.28 10.23 4.49
C GLY A 686 4.89 11.27 3.54
N LEU A 687 4.97 12.52 3.99
CA LEU A 687 5.66 13.59 3.28
C LEU A 687 7.05 13.77 3.86
N ARG A 688 8.07 13.41 3.09
CA ARG A 688 9.45 13.83 3.38
C ARG A 688 9.53 15.34 3.24
N VAL A 689 10.00 15.98 4.28
CA VAL A 689 9.99 17.44 4.40
C VAL A 689 11.35 17.99 4.80
N LYS A 690 11.69 19.14 4.22
CA LYS A 690 12.74 20.02 4.75
C LYS A 690 12.18 21.42 4.86
N ALA A 691 12.55 22.08 5.94
CA ALA A 691 12.17 23.42 6.25
C ALA A 691 13.40 24.25 6.63
N ILE A 692 13.34 25.51 6.27
CA ILE A 692 14.34 26.55 6.56
C ILE A 692 13.69 27.66 7.36
N ASP A 693 14.51 28.45 8.03
CA ASP A 693 14.11 29.64 8.79
C ASP A 693 13.14 30.56 8.01
N ALA A 694 12.13 31.08 8.71
CA ALA A 694 11.06 31.89 8.13
C ALA A 694 10.55 32.95 9.12
N THR A 695 10.04 34.06 8.60
CA THR A 695 9.33 35.06 9.40
C THR A 695 7.86 35.08 9.01
N ILE A 696 6.96 34.93 10.00
CA ILE A 696 5.51 35.00 9.77
C ILE A 696 5.00 36.42 10.05
N THR A 697 4.35 37.04 9.07
CA THR A 697 3.92 38.44 9.08
C THR A 697 2.41 38.58 8.88
N GLY A 698 1.65 38.48 9.97
CA GLY A 698 0.21 38.79 9.98
C GLY A 698 -0.70 37.77 9.27
N PRO A 699 -2.02 37.82 9.49
CA PRO A 699 -3.01 37.01 8.77
C PRO A 699 -3.28 37.61 7.39
N GLU A 700 -3.82 36.80 6.47
CA GLU A 700 -4.30 37.21 5.13
C GLU A 700 -5.30 38.37 5.13
#